data_AF-Q6CAR6-F1
#
_entry.id   AF-Q6CAR6-F1
#
_cell.length_a   1.000
_cell.length_b   1.000
_cell.length_c   1.000
_cell.angle_alpha   90.00
_cell.angle_beta   90.00
_cell.angle_gamma   90.00
#
_symmetry.space_group_name_H-M   'P 1'
#
loop_
_entity.id
_entity.type
_entity.pdbx_description
1 polymer ?
#
loop_
_entity_poly.entity_id
_entity_poly.type
_entity_poly.pdbx_seq_one_letter_code
_entity_poly.pdbx_strand_id
1 'polypeptide(L)'
;MSQHELDIASSPGDVRPWIRYISSVKNDKTTARQKCILFERAVTALPRSYKLWKEYLDFRSGLCTGLNPIKHADEYDRVNALYEKSLVLLHKMPVIWLQYLQFLMLQPKVTKTRSVINEALRSLPVQQHPRVLKLALQFGTKVGGPTSVQIWKRYVLAYPDQKETMAQSLIKMGYHGEAAVVLIELLNASGDNYALWTELVDLIGESDKLTLEPPVEQIISSGIKRFPDQRGPLTVQLANFLVRNGDLESARDVFEDGITTANTVRDFTVVFDAYAEFEERIVTHLIENESPMADLRIAKLDHLLERRPFLISDVRLRREPYSVLEWQKRIALYEDPAETVAAYTEAVQSIPPAKADGKLSQLWISWAKFYAEDRETACEIYHKATLVPYKSVSELADVYLAWSQYESENDHWENAVKIIKQALESPNTHVSYHNSDLTAQDRIHKSVRLWSYYADLVESYGTFEETKQVYEKIMALDLLTPLFVVNYATLLEENDHFEEMFKVYEKGISLFEESAFEIWNLYLVKASPRLGLERLRDLFEDAISKFPTQKALYILYGKLEEDRGLVRNAMRVYSAMCDHVKTSETFKYYIGRTVENFGLAATRPVYDKALESLPNKDASELALDYAQMEEKLGEIDRARAIYGYGSQFSDPQIIKYYDAWHKFEVAHGTEDTFKDMLRIKRSIQAQFNTDIHYATTAAEVKKGTVQEFVKGETVQKGNIEPPVAQANEDEIELDI
;
A
#
# COMPACT_ATOMS: atom_id res chain seq x y z
N MET A 1 -42.97 -95.42 -25.98
CA MET A 1 -42.92 -94.04 -25.46
C MET A 1 -41.96 -94.04 -24.29
N SER A 2 -41.12 -93.01 -24.16
CA SER A 2 -40.21 -92.89 -23.01
C SER A 2 -40.97 -92.48 -21.74
N GLN A 3 -40.36 -92.67 -20.56
CA GLN A 3 -40.93 -92.17 -19.30
C GLN A 3 -41.18 -90.66 -19.37
N HIS A 4 -40.30 -89.91 -20.03
CA HIS A 4 -40.45 -88.46 -20.21
C HIS A 4 -41.63 -88.08 -21.12
N GLU A 5 -42.00 -88.90 -22.10
CA GLU A 5 -43.20 -88.67 -22.92
C GLU A 5 -44.49 -88.88 -22.10
N LEU A 6 -44.48 -89.79 -21.12
CA LEU A 6 -45.57 -89.99 -20.16
C LEU A 6 -45.63 -88.85 -19.13
N ASP A 7 -44.49 -88.35 -18.63
CA ASP A 7 -44.42 -87.15 -17.78
C ASP A 7 -45.01 -85.91 -18.50
N ILE A 8 -44.68 -85.74 -19.79
CA ILE A 8 -45.19 -84.63 -20.62
C ILE A 8 -46.68 -84.78 -20.91
N ALA A 9 -47.16 -85.99 -21.23
CA ALA A 9 -48.58 -86.24 -21.49
C ALA A 9 -49.46 -86.07 -20.23
N SER A 10 -48.94 -86.42 -19.05
CA SER A 10 -49.65 -86.28 -17.77
C SER A 10 -49.63 -84.86 -17.20
N SER A 11 -48.68 -84.00 -17.62
CA SER A 11 -48.61 -82.61 -17.18
C SER A 11 -48.30 -81.60 -18.30
N PRO A 12 -49.22 -81.39 -19.27
CA PRO A 12 -48.97 -80.57 -20.47
C PRO A 12 -48.58 -79.11 -20.20
N GLY A 13 -48.93 -78.57 -19.02
CA GLY A 13 -48.63 -77.19 -18.62
C GLY A 13 -47.35 -77.00 -17.80
N ASP A 14 -46.67 -78.06 -17.34
CA ASP A 14 -45.44 -77.90 -16.54
C ASP A 14 -44.19 -77.85 -17.43
N VAL A 15 -43.25 -77.00 -17.05
CA VAL A 15 -41.93 -76.86 -17.68
C VAL A 15 -40.96 -77.94 -17.17
N ARG A 16 -41.19 -78.53 -15.99
CA ARG A 16 -40.28 -79.53 -15.38
C ARG A 16 -40.12 -80.82 -16.21
N PRO A 17 -41.16 -81.45 -16.78
CA PRO A 17 -41.02 -82.61 -17.67
C PRO A 17 -40.14 -82.31 -18.88
N TRP A 18 -40.36 -81.15 -19.53
CA TRP A 18 -39.57 -80.71 -20.67
C TRP A 18 -38.10 -80.48 -20.31
N ILE A 19 -37.80 -79.84 -19.18
CA ILE A 19 -36.42 -79.66 -18.71
C ILE A 19 -35.76 -81.02 -18.41
N ARG A 20 -36.47 -81.98 -17.80
CA ARG A 20 -35.96 -83.35 -17.57
C ARG A 20 -35.67 -84.09 -18.87
N TYR A 21 -36.55 -83.98 -19.86
CA TYR A 21 -36.36 -84.63 -21.16
C TYR A 21 -35.19 -83.99 -21.93
N ILE A 22 -35.06 -82.66 -21.86
CA ILE A 22 -33.93 -81.92 -22.43
C ILE A 22 -32.63 -82.28 -21.70
N SER A 23 -32.63 -82.52 -20.38
CA SER A 23 -31.42 -82.88 -19.64
C SER A 23 -30.95 -84.31 -19.87
N SER A 24 -31.85 -85.29 -20.03
CA SER A 24 -31.45 -86.64 -20.47
C SER A 24 -30.92 -86.62 -21.91
N VAL A 25 -31.65 -85.98 -22.84
CA VAL A 25 -31.23 -85.86 -24.24
C VAL A 25 -29.98 -84.99 -24.43
N LYS A 26 -29.64 -84.10 -23.50
CA LYS A 26 -28.33 -83.42 -23.47
C LYS A 26 -27.18 -84.41 -23.29
N ASN A 27 -27.32 -85.37 -22.36
CA ASN A 27 -26.32 -86.39 -22.07
C ASN A 27 -26.18 -87.44 -23.18
N ASP A 28 -27.27 -87.75 -23.89
CA ASP A 28 -27.25 -88.73 -24.98
C ASP A 28 -26.44 -88.27 -26.21
N LYS A 29 -25.87 -89.25 -26.93
CA LYS A 29 -25.21 -89.09 -28.25
C LYS A 29 -26.20 -88.81 -29.39
N THR A 30 -27.39 -88.27 -29.11
CA THR A 30 -28.39 -87.94 -30.14
C THR A 30 -27.88 -86.81 -31.06
N THR A 31 -28.27 -86.89 -32.32
CA THR A 31 -27.83 -85.96 -33.38
C THR A 31 -28.31 -84.53 -33.06
N ALA A 32 -27.50 -83.51 -33.34
CA ALA A 32 -27.88 -82.12 -33.08
C ALA A 32 -29.24 -81.71 -33.71
N ARG A 33 -29.62 -82.32 -34.85
CA ARG A 33 -30.95 -82.21 -35.46
C ARG A 33 -32.07 -82.74 -34.56
N GLN A 34 -31.89 -83.91 -33.94
CA GLN A 34 -32.85 -84.49 -32.99
C GLN A 34 -32.99 -83.60 -31.74
N LYS A 35 -31.88 -83.04 -31.23
CA LYS A 35 -31.90 -82.06 -30.13
C LYS A 35 -32.68 -80.79 -30.51
N CYS A 36 -32.51 -80.28 -31.74
CA CYS A 36 -33.31 -79.15 -32.25
C CYS A 36 -34.81 -79.49 -32.34
N ILE A 37 -35.18 -80.65 -32.90
CA ILE A 37 -36.58 -81.11 -33.00
C ILE A 37 -37.22 -81.25 -31.60
N LEU A 38 -36.46 -81.69 -30.59
CA LEU A 38 -36.94 -81.72 -29.20
C LEU A 38 -37.21 -80.30 -28.67
N PHE A 39 -36.27 -79.37 -28.85
CA PHE A 39 -36.49 -77.98 -28.43
C PHE A 39 -37.65 -77.32 -29.18
N GLU A 40 -37.84 -77.61 -30.47
CA GLU A 40 -38.97 -77.13 -31.25
C GLU A 40 -40.30 -77.68 -30.72
N ARG A 41 -40.40 -78.99 -30.43
CA ARG A 41 -41.56 -79.59 -29.74
C ARG A 41 -41.83 -78.87 -28.41
N ALA A 42 -40.80 -78.69 -27.58
CA ALA A 42 -40.90 -78.07 -26.26
C ALA A 42 -41.36 -76.60 -26.31
N VAL A 43 -40.82 -75.83 -27.26
CA VAL A 43 -41.19 -74.43 -27.52
C VAL A 43 -42.59 -74.32 -28.11
N THR A 44 -43.02 -75.22 -29.01
CA THR A 44 -44.42 -75.22 -29.50
C THR A 44 -45.43 -75.59 -28.42
N ALA A 45 -45.07 -76.47 -27.48
CA ALA A 45 -45.94 -76.86 -26.37
C ALA A 45 -46.06 -75.74 -25.31
N LEU A 46 -44.96 -75.04 -24.98
CA LEU A 46 -44.93 -73.99 -23.97
C LEU A 46 -44.30 -72.68 -24.50
N PRO A 47 -44.94 -71.94 -25.43
CA PRO A 47 -44.32 -70.81 -26.13
C PRO A 47 -43.90 -69.63 -25.25
N ARG A 48 -44.46 -69.51 -24.03
CA ARG A 48 -44.12 -68.45 -23.05
C ARG A 48 -42.98 -68.84 -22.09
N SER A 49 -42.40 -70.03 -22.22
CA SER A 49 -41.42 -70.54 -21.26
C SER A 49 -39.99 -70.04 -21.52
N TYR A 50 -39.62 -68.91 -20.87
CA TYR A 50 -38.28 -68.32 -20.96
C TYR A 50 -37.13 -69.31 -20.76
N LYS A 51 -37.26 -70.30 -19.87
CA LYS A 51 -36.22 -71.32 -19.63
C LYS A 51 -35.96 -72.20 -20.86
N LEU A 52 -37.00 -72.71 -21.52
CA LEU A 52 -36.86 -73.56 -22.71
C LEU A 52 -36.31 -72.77 -23.89
N TRP A 53 -36.80 -71.54 -24.07
CA TRP A 53 -36.27 -70.60 -25.07
C TRP A 53 -34.80 -70.27 -24.84
N LYS A 54 -34.39 -69.93 -23.61
CA LYS A 54 -32.97 -69.65 -23.32
C LYS A 54 -32.11 -70.88 -23.58
N GLU A 55 -32.48 -72.05 -23.07
CA GLU A 55 -31.68 -73.28 -23.29
C GLU A 55 -31.59 -73.66 -24.78
N TYR A 56 -32.62 -73.40 -25.58
CA TYR A 56 -32.59 -73.60 -27.03
C TYR A 56 -31.69 -72.59 -27.74
N LEU A 57 -31.74 -71.31 -27.37
CA LEU A 57 -30.89 -70.25 -27.95
C LEU A 57 -29.42 -70.43 -27.55
N ASP A 58 -29.13 -70.77 -26.30
CA ASP A 58 -27.80 -71.14 -25.82
C ASP A 58 -27.27 -72.37 -26.59
N PHE A 59 -28.08 -73.41 -26.77
CA PHE A 59 -27.71 -74.59 -27.54
C PHE A 59 -27.46 -74.28 -29.02
N ARG A 60 -28.31 -73.46 -29.66
CA ARG A 60 -28.18 -73.17 -31.10
C ARG A 60 -27.03 -72.20 -31.40
N SER A 61 -26.81 -71.19 -30.55
CA SER A 61 -25.64 -70.30 -30.66
C SER A 61 -24.33 -71.05 -30.38
N GLY A 62 -24.33 -71.98 -29.43
CA GLY A 62 -23.20 -72.89 -29.16
C GLY A 62 -22.87 -73.89 -30.29
N LEU A 63 -23.75 -74.05 -31.29
CA LEU A 63 -23.42 -74.77 -32.54
C LEU A 63 -22.73 -73.86 -33.57
N CYS A 64 -22.81 -72.54 -33.42
CA CYS A 64 -22.14 -71.56 -34.28
C CYS A 64 -20.80 -71.07 -33.71
N THR A 65 -20.53 -71.26 -32.42
CA THR A 65 -19.24 -70.93 -31.80
C THR A 65 -18.11 -71.79 -32.37
N GLY A 66 -17.30 -71.20 -33.26
CA GLY A 66 -16.21 -71.87 -33.99
C GLY A 66 -16.40 -71.87 -35.51
N LEU A 67 -17.58 -71.52 -36.01
CA LEU A 67 -17.83 -71.33 -37.44
C LEU A 67 -17.45 -69.91 -37.88
N ASN A 68 -17.11 -69.75 -39.17
CA ASN A 68 -16.85 -68.44 -39.76
C ASN A 68 -18.17 -67.75 -40.16
N PRO A 69 -18.53 -66.57 -39.60
CA PRO A 69 -19.82 -65.91 -39.86
C PRO A 69 -20.11 -65.61 -41.34
N ILE A 70 -19.06 -65.39 -42.13
CA ILE A 70 -19.16 -65.13 -43.58
C ILE A 70 -19.43 -66.42 -44.37
N LYS A 71 -18.84 -67.56 -43.95
CA LYS A 71 -18.96 -68.84 -44.67
C LYS A 71 -20.23 -69.63 -44.32
N HIS A 72 -20.73 -69.48 -43.09
CA HIS A 72 -21.90 -70.19 -42.57
C HIS A 72 -23.11 -69.26 -42.39
N ALA A 73 -23.29 -68.26 -43.26
CA ALA A 73 -24.34 -67.25 -43.15
C ALA A 73 -25.74 -67.84 -42.87
N ASP A 74 -26.10 -68.90 -43.59
CA ASP A 74 -27.27 -69.76 -43.38
C ASP A 74 -27.53 -70.17 -41.92
N GLU A 75 -26.48 -70.53 -41.19
CA GLU A 75 -26.57 -71.03 -39.82
C GLU A 75 -26.74 -69.88 -38.83
N TYR A 76 -26.03 -68.77 -39.05
CA TYR A 76 -26.21 -67.54 -38.30
C TYR A 76 -27.61 -66.94 -38.53
N ASP A 77 -28.16 -66.98 -39.75
CA ASP A 77 -29.50 -66.50 -40.03
C ASP A 77 -30.61 -67.44 -39.52
N ARG A 78 -30.39 -68.76 -39.47
CA ARG A 78 -31.26 -69.67 -38.71
C ARG A 78 -31.28 -69.32 -37.23
N VAL A 79 -30.14 -68.97 -36.62
CA VAL A 79 -30.09 -68.51 -35.22
C VAL A 79 -30.74 -67.14 -35.05
N ASN A 80 -30.51 -66.18 -35.96
CA ASN A 80 -31.18 -64.88 -35.95
C ASN A 80 -32.71 -65.03 -35.99
N ALA A 81 -33.23 -65.88 -36.87
CA ALA A 81 -34.66 -66.15 -36.98
C ALA A 81 -35.25 -66.86 -35.74
N LEU A 82 -34.44 -67.59 -34.97
CA LEU A 82 -34.85 -68.17 -33.69
C LEU A 82 -34.88 -67.13 -32.56
N TYR A 83 -33.92 -66.21 -32.51
CA TYR A 83 -34.01 -65.05 -31.62
C TYR A 83 -35.26 -64.21 -31.93
N GLU A 84 -35.51 -63.88 -33.20
CA GLU A 84 -36.70 -63.14 -33.64
C GLU A 84 -38.01 -63.85 -33.23
N LYS A 85 -38.14 -65.16 -33.50
CA LYS A 85 -39.29 -65.96 -33.04
C LYS A 85 -39.47 -65.95 -31.51
N SER A 86 -38.38 -65.97 -30.75
CA SER A 86 -38.45 -65.91 -29.27
C SER A 86 -38.96 -64.55 -28.78
N LEU A 87 -38.54 -63.48 -29.46
CA LEU A 87 -38.81 -62.09 -29.04
C LEU A 87 -40.26 -61.68 -29.29
N VAL A 88 -40.94 -62.23 -30.30
CA VAL A 88 -42.39 -62.05 -30.52
C VAL A 88 -43.22 -62.33 -29.26
N LEU A 89 -42.81 -63.30 -28.42
CA LEU A 89 -43.52 -63.67 -27.19
C LEU A 89 -42.78 -63.24 -25.91
N LEU A 90 -41.46 -63.06 -25.96
CA LEU A 90 -40.61 -62.76 -24.80
C LEU A 90 -39.94 -61.37 -24.85
N HIS A 91 -40.49 -60.42 -25.61
CA HIS A 91 -39.95 -59.06 -25.80
C HIS A 91 -39.57 -58.31 -24.51
N LYS A 92 -40.17 -58.64 -23.36
CA LYS A 92 -39.87 -58.05 -22.03
C LYS A 92 -38.62 -58.63 -21.34
N MET A 93 -38.01 -59.70 -21.86
CA MET A 93 -36.92 -60.43 -21.19
C MET A 93 -35.53 -59.90 -21.60
N PRO A 94 -34.78 -59.17 -20.74
CA PRO A 94 -33.57 -58.45 -21.17
C PRO A 94 -32.44 -59.37 -21.61
N VAL A 95 -32.34 -60.57 -21.02
CA VAL A 95 -31.24 -61.51 -21.30
C VAL A 95 -31.23 -61.96 -22.76
N ILE A 96 -32.41 -62.19 -23.37
CA ILE A 96 -32.51 -62.60 -24.77
C ILE A 96 -32.00 -61.49 -25.69
N TRP A 97 -32.35 -60.23 -25.43
CA TRP A 97 -31.83 -59.09 -26.18
C TRP A 97 -30.32 -58.94 -26.05
N LEU A 98 -29.77 -59.06 -24.84
CA LEU A 98 -28.32 -58.95 -24.62
C LEU A 98 -27.56 -60.08 -25.35
N GLN A 99 -28.07 -61.32 -25.30
CA GLN A 99 -27.50 -62.45 -26.04
C GLN A 99 -27.62 -62.26 -27.56
N TYR A 100 -28.77 -61.80 -28.05
CA TYR A 100 -28.98 -61.55 -29.48
C TYR A 100 -28.06 -60.44 -30.01
N LEU A 101 -27.91 -59.35 -29.26
CA LEU A 101 -26.97 -58.27 -29.58
C LEU A 101 -25.51 -58.76 -29.59
N GLN A 102 -25.09 -59.53 -28.60
CA GLN A 102 -23.77 -60.15 -28.58
C GLN A 102 -23.54 -61.08 -29.78
N PHE A 103 -24.54 -61.88 -30.16
CA PHE A 103 -24.48 -62.78 -31.32
C PHE A 103 -24.45 -62.03 -32.66
N LEU A 104 -25.19 -60.92 -32.78
CA LEU A 104 -25.15 -60.04 -33.95
C LEU A 104 -23.84 -59.24 -34.04
N MET A 105 -23.20 -58.90 -32.91
CA MET A 105 -21.87 -58.26 -32.88
C MET A 105 -20.73 -59.18 -33.39
N LEU A 106 -20.99 -60.47 -33.61
CA LEU A 106 -20.10 -61.39 -34.32
C LEU A 106 -20.32 -61.39 -35.85
N GLN A 107 -21.41 -60.79 -36.34
CA GLN A 107 -21.80 -60.80 -37.74
C GLN A 107 -21.50 -59.43 -38.39
N PRO A 108 -21.12 -59.35 -39.68
CA PRO A 108 -20.90 -58.09 -40.39
C PRO A 108 -22.20 -57.31 -40.71
N LYS A 109 -23.32 -57.58 -40.02
CA LYS A 109 -24.66 -57.06 -40.34
C LYS A 109 -24.98 -55.77 -39.57
N VAL A 110 -24.20 -54.72 -39.84
CA VAL A 110 -24.25 -53.39 -39.19
C VAL A 110 -25.65 -52.74 -39.20
N THR A 111 -26.46 -52.97 -40.23
CA THR A 111 -27.84 -52.47 -40.28
C THR A 111 -28.78 -53.25 -39.37
N LYS A 112 -28.61 -54.58 -39.28
CA LYS A 112 -29.42 -55.46 -38.42
C LYS A 112 -29.12 -55.23 -36.94
N THR A 113 -27.86 -55.07 -36.54
CA THR A 113 -27.51 -54.66 -35.16
C THR A 113 -28.15 -53.33 -34.78
N ARG A 114 -28.05 -52.29 -35.62
CA ARG A 114 -28.71 -50.99 -35.39
C ARG A 114 -30.23 -51.14 -35.21
N SER A 115 -30.90 -51.92 -36.06
CA SER A 115 -32.34 -52.16 -35.96
C SER A 115 -32.71 -52.88 -34.65
N VAL A 116 -31.96 -53.91 -34.27
CA VAL A 116 -32.21 -54.70 -33.05
C VAL A 116 -31.87 -53.91 -31.78
N ILE A 117 -30.89 -53.00 -31.79
CA ILE A 117 -30.67 -52.02 -30.70
C ILE A 117 -31.90 -51.10 -30.57
N ASN A 118 -32.45 -50.62 -31.68
CA ASN A 118 -33.66 -49.78 -31.67
C ASN A 118 -34.91 -50.55 -31.25
N GLU A 119 -34.99 -51.85 -31.49
CA GLU A 119 -36.08 -52.71 -31.04
C GLU A 119 -35.97 -53.01 -29.54
N ALA A 120 -34.79 -53.42 -29.07
CA ALA A 120 -34.50 -53.67 -27.65
C ALA A 120 -34.80 -52.45 -26.76
N LEU A 121 -34.43 -51.24 -27.20
CA LEU A 121 -34.69 -50.00 -26.45
C LEU A 121 -36.17 -49.58 -26.50
N ARG A 122 -36.96 -50.04 -27.47
CA ARG A 122 -38.42 -49.84 -27.52
C ARG A 122 -39.19 -50.89 -26.70
N SER A 123 -38.67 -52.11 -26.58
CA SER A 123 -39.35 -53.22 -25.90
C SER A 123 -39.01 -53.36 -24.41
N LEU A 124 -37.84 -52.85 -23.98
CA LEU A 124 -37.35 -52.98 -22.60
C LEU A 124 -37.62 -51.72 -21.75
N PRO A 125 -37.93 -51.89 -20.45
CA PRO A 125 -37.99 -50.78 -19.50
C PRO A 125 -36.65 -50.04 -19.38
N VAL A 126 -36.71 -48.73 -19.08
CA VAL A 126 -35.57 -47.81 -18.99
C VAL A 126 -34.47 -48.34 -18.05
N GLN A 127 -34.83 -49.04 -16.98
CA GLN A 127 -33.89 -49.64 -16.01
C GLN A 127 -32.93 -50.68 -16.64
N GLN A 128 -33.23 -51.20 -17.84
CA GLN A 128 -32.39 -52.16 -18.57
C GLN A 128 -31.64 -51.51 -19.75
N HIS A 129 -32.01 -50.30 -20.15
CA HIS A 129 -31.32 -49.53 -21.19
C HIS A 129 -29.80 -49.38 -20.95
N PRO A 130 -29.27 -49.12 -19.72
CA PRO A 130 -27.82 -49.08 -19.51
C PRO A 130 -27.05 -50.33 -19.95
N ARG A 131 -27.66 -51.52 -19.90
CA ARG A 131 -27.01 -52.76 -20.34
C ARG A 131 -26.96 -52.86 -21.87
N VAL A 132 -28.05 -52.45 -22.54
CA VAL A 132 -28.12 -52.36 -24.01
C VAL A 132 -27.20 -51.26 -24.53
N LEU A 133 -27.18 -50.11 -23.87
CA LEU A 133 -26.35 -48.95 -24.22
C LEU A 133 -24.85 -49.22 -24.05
N LYS A 134 -24.43 -49.97 -23.02
CA LYS A 134 -23.02 -50.41 -22.88
C LYS A 134 -22.58 -51.36 -24.01
N LEU A 135 -23.45 -52.28 -24.45
CA LEU A 135 -23.18 -53.09 -25.64
C LEU A 135 -23.20 -52.23 -26.92
N ALA A 136 -24.09 -51.24 -27.01
CA ALA A 136 -24.14 -50.32 -28.13
C ALA A 136 -22.84 -49.50 -28.24
N LEU A 137 -22.29 -48.98 -27.13
CA LEU A 137 -20.97 -48.31 -27.14
C LEU A 137 -19.86 -49.24 -27.62
N GLN A 138 -19.81 -50.49 -27.14
CA GLN A 138 -18.85 -51.51 -27.61
C GLN A 138 -19.03 -51.90 -29.08
N PHE A 139 -20.22 -51.71 -29.64
CA PHE A 139 -20.49 -51.86 -31.08
C PHE A 139 -20.08 -50.60 -31.85
N GLY A 140 -20.34 -49.41 -31.30
CA GLY A 140 -19.95 -48.12 -31.85
C GLY A 140 -18.44 -47.97 -32.01
N THR A 141 -17.65 -48.36 -31.00
CA THR A 141 -16.18 -48.35 -31.09
C THR A 141 -15.63 -49.39 -32.07
N LYS A 142 -16.32 -50.52 -32.26
CA LYS A 142 -15.92 -51.55 -33.24
C LYS A 142 -16.25 -51.21 -34.70
N VAL A 143 -17.33 -50.47 -34.95
CA VAL A 143 -17.73 -50.06 -36.31
C VAL A 143 -17.12 -48.72 -36.69
N GLY A 144 -16.95 -47.81 -35.73
CA GLY A 144 -16.48 -46.45 -35.97
C GLY A 144 -17.43 -45.60 -36.82
N GLY A 145 -16.88 -44.49 -37.31
CA GLY A 145 -17.58 -43.54 -38.19
C GLY A 145 -18.84 -42.95 -37.55
N PRO A 146 -19.83 -42.49 -38.35
CA PRO A 146 -21.08 -41.91 -37.83
C PRO A 146 -21.93 -42.88 -36.98
N THR A 147 -21.56 -44.16 -36.89
CA THR A 147 -22.20 -45.13 -35.99
C THR A 147 -21.87 -44.85 -34.53
N SER A 148 -20.61 -44.54 -34.21
CA SER A 148 -20.21 -44.24 -32.81
C SER A 148 -20.89 -42.95 -32.35
N VAL A 149 -20.83 -41.91 -33.17
CA VAL A 149 -21.52 -40.62 -33.03
C VAL A 149 -22.99 -40.79 -32.64
N GLN A 150 -23.79 -41.49 -33.45
CA GLN A 150 -25.23 -41.64 -33.21
C GLN A 150 -25.54 -42.46 -31.96
N ILE A 151 -24.63 -43.37 -31.56
CA ILE A 151 -24.77 -44.14 -30.32
C ILE A 151 -24.39 -43.27 -29.11
N TRP A 152 -23.33 -42.48 -29.19
CA TRP A 152 -22.91 -41.53 -28.16
C TRP A 152 -23.95 -40.45 -27.90
N LYS A 153 -24.49 -39.81 -28.95
CA LYS A 153 -25.61 -38.85 -28.84
C LYS A 153 -26.81 -39.46 -28.11
N ARG A 154 -27.13 -40.73 -28.36
CA ARG A 154 -28.20 -41.47 -27.65
C ARG A 154 -27.81 -41.95 -26.25
N TYR A 155 -26.52 -42.10 -25.98
CA TYR A 155 -26.02 -42.43 -24.65
C TYR A 155 -26.11 -41.21 -23.72
N VAL A 156 -25.71 -40.02 -24.18
CA VAL A 156 -25.84 -38.76 -23.44
C VAL A 156 -27.29 -38.40 -23.14
N LEU A 157 -28.23 -38.69 -24.06
CA LEU A 157 -29.67 -38.56 -23.80
C LEU A 157 -30.19 -39.46 -22.66
N ALA A 158 -29.44 -40.50 -22.25
CA ALA A 158 -29.76 -41.35 -21.11
C ALA A 158 -28.88 -41.06 -19.87
N TYR A 159 -27.68 -40.49 -20.07
CA TYR A 159 -26.69 -40.19 -19.03
C TYR A 159 -25.97 -38.85 -19.33
N PRO A 160 -26.55 -37.70 -18.93
CA PRO A 160 -25.95 -36.38 -19.12
C PRO A 160 -24.54 -36.28 -18.51
N ASP A 161 -24.31 -36.96 -17.39
CA ASP A 161 -23.04 -37.03 -16.64
C ASP A 161 -21.85 -37.57 -17.46
N GLN A 162 -22.08 -38.16 -18.63
CA GLN A 162 -21.05 -38.73 -19.51
C GLN A 162 -20.85 -37.93 -20.80
N LYS A 163 -21.24 -36.65 -20.82
CA LYS A 163 -20.84 -35.71 -21.90
C LYS A 163 -19.32 -35.52 -22.00
N GLU A 164 -18.60 -35.44 -20.88
CA GLU A 164 -17.13 -35.28 -20.89
C GLU A 164 -16.43 -36.49 -21.53
N THR A 165 -16.85 -37.71 -21.17
CA THR A 165 -16.28 -38.92 -21.76
C THR A 165 -16.71 -39.11 -23.22
N MET A 166 -17.88 -38.61 -23.61
CA MET A 166 -18.26 -38.48 -25.02
C MET A 166 -17.31 -37.53 -25.76
N ALA A 167 -17.07 -36.31 -25.26
CA ALA A 167 -16.16 -35.35 -25.86
C ALA A 167 -14.75 -35.94 -26.03
N GLN A 168 -14.15 -36.46 -24.96
CA GLN A 168 -12.84 -37.13 -25.01
C GLN A 168 -12.78 -38.32 -25.98
N SER A 169 -13.90 -39.02 -26.21
CA SER A 169 -13.98 -40.09 -27.21
C SER A 169 -14.13 -39.58 -28.65
N LEU A 170 -14.77 -38.43 -28.86
CA LEU A 170 -14.94 -37.81 -30.18
C LEU A 170 -13.63 -37.19 -30.66
N ILE A 171 -12.89 -36.54 -29.77
CA ILE A 171 -11.51 -36.04 -30.02
C ILE A 171 -10.63 -37.20 -30.51
N LYS A 172 -10.60 -38.32 -29.76
CA LYS A 172 -9.85 -39.55 -30.12
C LYS A 172 -10.32 -40.25 -31.40
N MET A 173 -11.45 -39.83 -31.97
CA MET A 173 -12.01 -40.36 -33.22
C MET A 173 -11.96 -39.34 -34.37
N GLY A 174 -11.39 -38.14 -34.16
CA GLY A 174 -11.28 -37.07 -35.16
C GLY A 174 -12.56 -36.25 -35.40
N TYR A 175 -13.58 -36.35 -34.54
CA TYR A 175 -14.85 -35.64 -34.68
C TYR A 175 -14.85 -34.31 -33.90
N HIS A 176 -13.86 -33.46 -34.15
CA HIS A 176 -13.62 -32.20 -33.42
C HIS A 176 -14.85 -31.29 -33.36
N GLY A 177 -15.58 -31.13 -34.47
CA GLY A 177 -16.81 -30.31 -34.50
C GLY A 177 -17.92 -30.82 -33.58
N GLU A 178 -18.09 -32.13 -33.43
CA GLU A 178 -19.07 -32.69 -32.50
C GLU A 178 -18.56 -32.70 -31.06
N ALA A 179 -17.25 -32.84 -30.84
CA ALA A 179 -16.64 -32.67 -29.52
C ALA A 179 -16.85 -31.23 -29.02
N ALA A 180 -16.59 -30.23 -29.87
CA ALA A 180 -16.83 -28.82 -29.57
C ALA A 180 -18.30 -28.52 -29.27
N VAL A 181 -19.27 -29.06 -30.02
CA VAL A 181 -20.70 -28.90 -29.68
C VAL A 181 -21.04 -29.51 -28.31
N VAL A 182 -20.49 -30.70 -27.97
CA VAL A 182 -20.68 -31.30 -26.64
C VAL A 182 -20.02 -30.48 -25.53
N LEU A 183 -18.86 -29.87 -25.80
CA LEU A 183 -18.18 -28.96 -24.87
C LEU A 183 -18.96 -27.64 -24.69
N ILE A 184 -19.55 -27.08 -25.74
CA ILE A 184 -20.44 -25.90 -25.63
C ILE A 184 -21.69 -26.25 -24.80
N GLU A 185 -22.29 -27.42 -25.00
CA GLU A 185 -23.39 -27.92 -24.16
C GLU A 185 -22.97 -28.13 -22.70
N LEU A 186 -21.75 -28.59 -22.44
CA LEU A 186 -21.19 -28.72 -21.09
C LEU A 186 -20.97 -27.35 -20.45
N LEU A 187 -20.29 -26.43 -21.14
CA LEU A 187 -19.99 -25.08 -20.66
C LEU A 187 -21.24 -24.23 -20.40
N ASN A 188 -22.33 -24.50 -21.10
CA ASN A 188 -23.64 -23.88 -20.82
C ASN A 188 -24.40 -24.54 -19.65
N ALA A 189 -23.97 -25.72 -19.19
CA ALA A 189 -24.56 -26.44 -18.05
C ALA A 189 -23.71 -26.37 -16.76
N SER A 190 -22.38 -26.27 -16.87
CA SER A 190 -21.43 -26.27 -15.74
C SER A 190 -20.96 -24.88 -15.32
N GLY A 191 -21.42 -23.81 -15.97
CA GLY A 191 -21.07 -22.42 -15.68
C GLY A 191 -19.63 -22.04 -16.04
N ASP A 192 -18.70 -22.42 -15.15
CA ASP A 192 -17.45 -21.70 -14.92
C ASP A 192 -16.18 -22.58 -14.99
N ASN A 193 -16.30 -23.83 -15.46
CA ASN A 193 -15.18 -24.77 -15.60
C ASN A 193 -14.16 -24.30 -16.65
N TYR A 194 -13.17 -23.50 -16.23
CA TYR A 194 -12.08 -23.03 -17.09
C TYR A 194 -11.31 -24.16 -17.81
N ALA A 195 -11.16 -25.33 -17.19
CA ALA A 195 -10.53 -26.50 -17.82
C ALA A 195 -11.27 -26.99 -19.08
N LEU A 196 -12.61 -26.88 -19.11
CA LEU A 196 -13.41 -27.20 -20.30
C LEU A 196 -13.32 -26.09 -21.36
N TRP A 197 -12.98 -24.85 -20.96
CA TRP A 197 -12.63 -23.78 -21.88
C TRP A 197 -11.25 -23.98 -22.50
N THR A 198 -10.24 -24.41 -21.74
CA THR A 198 -8.94 -24.77 -22.33
C THR A 198 -9.07 -25.96 -23.26
N GLU A 199 -9.75 -27.05 -22.87
CA GLU A 199 -10.00 -28.18 -23.78
C GLU A 199 -10.74 -27.75 -25.07
N LEU A 200 -11.73 -26.85 -24.97
CA LEU A 200 -12.43 -26.32 -26.16
C LEU A 200 -11.53 -25.42 -27.03
N VAL A 201 -10.72 -24.53 -26.45
CA VAL A 201 -9.86 -23.62 -27.22
C VAL A 201 -8.65 -24.35 -27.81
N ASP A 202 -8.09 -25.36 -27.12
CA ASP A 202 -7.05 -26.22 -27.66
C ASP A 202 -7.56 -27.00 -28.89
N LEU A 203 -8.79 -27.52 -28.85
CA LEU A 203 -9.43 -28.18 -30.00
C LEU A 203 -9.73 -27.24 -31.16
N ILE A 204 -10.07 -25.98 -30.87
CA ILE A 204 -10.20 -24.92 -31.89
C ILE A 204 -8.84 -24.62 -32.51
N GLY A 205 -7.76 -24.65 -31.72
CA GLY A 205 -6.40 -24.55 -32.21
C GLY A 205 -5.98 -25.74 -33.10
N GLU A 206 -6.36 -26.97 -32.74
CA GLU A 206 -5.94 -28.19 -33.45
C GLU A 206 -6.66 -28.46 -34.78
N SER A 207 -7.75 -27.76 -35.13
CA SER A 207 -8.60 -28.17 -36.26
C SER A 207 -9.05 -27.05 -37.22
N ASP A 208 -8.31 -26.92 -38.33
CA ASP A 208 -8.43 -25.93 -39.43
C ASP A 208 -9.83 -25.75 -40.07
N LYS A 209 -10.82 -26.61 -39.78
CA LYS A 209 -12.11 -26.70 -40.52
C LYS A 209 -13.32 -26.96 -39.61
N LEU A 210 -13.43 -26.20 -38.52
CA LEU A 210 -14.60 -26.21 -37.63
C LEU A 210 -15.75 -25.32 -38.15
N THR A 211 -16.65 -25.90 -38.95
CA THR A 211 -17.97 -25.31 -39.19
C THR A 211 -18.85 -25.47 -37.94
N LEU A 212 -18.76 -24.52 -37.02
CA LEU A 212 -19.55 -24.49 -35.78
C LEU A 212 -20.71 -23.49 -35.86
N GLU A 213 -21.85 -23.90 -35.34
CA GLU A 213 -23.01 -23.05 -35.03
C GLU A 213 -23.18 -23.04 -33.51
N PRO A 214 -22.99 -21.92 -32.79
CA PRO A 214 -22.54 -20.61 -33.27
C PRO A 214 -21.06 -20.57 -33.72
N PRO A 215 -20.64 -19.55 -34.49
CA PRO A 215 -19.26 -19.43 -34.97
C PRO A 215 -18.24 -19.25 -33.83
N VAL A 216 -16.99 -19.65 -34.08
CA VAL A 216 -15.88 -19.68 -33.10
C VAL A 216 -15.66 -18.32 -32.42
N GLU A 217 -15.75 -17.22 -33.15
CA GLU A 217 -15.67 -15.85 -32.62
C GLU A 217 -16.69 -15.57 -31.51
N GLN A 218 -17.95 -16.03 -31.68
CA GLN A 218 -19.00 -15.85 -30.68
C GLN A 218 -18.77 -16.75 -29.46
N ILE A 219 -18.16 -17.92 -29.66
CA ILE A 219 -17.78 -18.82 -28.56
C ILE A 219 -16.65 -18.17 -27.74
N ILE A 220 -15.52 -17.79 -28.35
CA ILE A 220 -14.37 -17.23 -27.61
C ILE A 220 -14.69 -15.84 -27.04
N SER A 221 -15.44 -14.98 -27.74
CA SER A 221 -15.92 -13.70 -27.17
C SER A 221 -16.92 -13.88 -26.02
N SER A 222 -17.65 -15.00 -25.96
CA SER A 222 -18.41 -15.35 -24.74
C SER A 222 -17.49 -15.83 -23.60
N GLY A 223 -16.37 -16.49 -23.91
CA GLY A 223 -15.32 -16.81 -22.94
C GLY A 223 -14.67 -15.56 -22.34
N ILE A 224 -14.26 -14.61 -23.18
CA ILE A 224 -13.70 -13.28 -22.81
C ILE A 224 -14.66 -12.47 -21.90
N LYS A 225 -15.97 -12.70 -22.04
CA LYS A 225 -17.02 -12.11 -21.18
C LYS A 225 -17.21 -12.86 -19.86
N ARG A 226 -17.01 -14.19 -19.82
CA ARG A 226 -17.09 -14.99 -18.59
C ARG A 226 -15.83 -14.87 -17.71
N PHE A 227 -14.64 -14.83 -18.32
CA PHE A 227 -13.35 -14.82 -17.62
C PHE A 227 -12.61 -13.49 -17.86
N PRO A 228 -12.94 -12.42 -17.10
CA PRO A 228 -12.26 -11.14 -17.23
C PRO A 228 -10.77 -11.21 -16.87
N ASP A 229 -10.37 -12.17 -16.04
CA ASP A 229 -9.01 -12.34 -15.51
C ASP A 229 -8.03 -13.03 -16.48
N GLN A 230 -8.53 -13.52 -17.63
CA GLN A 230 -7.74 -14.29 -18.61
C GLN A 230 -8.02 -13.84 -20.05
N ARG A 231 -8.29 -12.54 -20.24
CA ARG A 231 -8.59 -11.98 -21.56
C ARG A 231 -7.38 -11.99 -22.49
N GLY A 232 -6.17 -11.80 -21.98
CA GLY A 232 -4.95 -11.85 -22.77
C GLY A 232 -4.79 -13.19 -23.51
N PRO A 233 -4.69 -14.34 -22.81
CA PRO A 233 -4.60 -15.64 -23.44
C PRO A 233 -5.75 -15.94 -24.43
N LEU A 234 -7.00 -15.64 -24.06
CA LEU A 234 -8.17 -15.93 -24.91
C LEU A 234 -8.23 -15.07 -26.19
N THR A 235 -7.84 -13.79 -26.13
CA THR A 235 -7.75 -12.93 -27.33
C THR A 235 -6.60 -13.35 -28.24
N VAL A 236 -5.43 -13.69 -27.68
CA VAL A 236 -4.30 -14.26 -28.44
C VAL A 236 -4.70 -15.59 -29.11
N GLN A 237 -5.46 -16.45 -28.44
CA GLN A 237 -5.95 -17.72 -29.02
C GLN A 237 -6.98 -17.48 -30.15
N LEU A 238 -7.91 -16.51 -30.00
CA LEU A 238 -8.83 -16.11 -31.07
C LEU A 238 -8.09 -15.54 -32.28
N ALA A 239 -7.14 -14.63 -32.07
CA ALA A 239 -6.34 -14.06 -33.15
C ALA A 239 -5.55 -15.16 -33.89
N ASN A 240 -4.86 -16.07 -33.16
CA ASN A 240 -4.16 -17.20 -33.78
C ASN A 240 -5.08 -18.13 -34.59
N PHE A 241 -6.35 -18.28 -34.22
CA PHE A 241 -7.34 -19.03 -35.02
C PHE A 241 -7.66 -18.30 -36.33
N LEU A 242 -7.91 -16.98 -36.30
CA LEU A 242 -8.17 -16.17 -37.50
C LEU A 242 -6.96 -16.15 -38.45
N VAL A 243 -5.74 -16.06 -37.91
CA VAL A 243 -4.49 -16.17 -38.69
C VAL A 243 -4.37 -17.51 -39.43
N ARG A 244 -4.83 -18.62 -38.82
CA ARG A 244 -4.83 -19.95 -39.46
C ARG A 244 -5.88 -20.09 -40.56
N ASN A 245 -7.02 -19.40 -40.44
CA ASN A 245 -8.02 -19.33 -41.50
C ASN A 245 -7.55 -18.50 -42.71
N GLY A 246 -6.56 -17.62 -42.51
CA GLY A 246 -6.02 -16.70 -43.52
C GLY A 246 -6.56 -15.28 -43.43
N ASP A 247 -7.48 -15.02 -42.50
CA ASP A 247 -8.12 -13.72 -42.30
C ASP A 247 -7.22 -12.79 -41.47
N LEU A 248 -6.11 -12.36 -42.07
CA LEU A 248 -5.08 -11.53 -41.44
C LEU A 248 -5.58 -10.12 -41.04
N GLU A 249 -6.76 -9.69 -41.48
CA GLU A 249 -7.34 -8.39 -41.14
C GLU A 249 -8.15 -8.48 -39.84
N SER A 250 -9.11 -9.41 -39.74
CA SER A 250 -9.85 -9.63 -38.49
C SER A 250 -8.96 -10.11 -37.33
N ALA A 251 -7.84 -10.79 -37.63
CA ALA A 251 -6.81 -11.08 -36.64
C ALA A 251 -6.21 -9.81 -35.99
N ARG A 252 -6.01 -8.73 -36.77
CA ARG A 252 -5.53 -7.43 -36.27
C ARG A 252 -6.59 -6.72 -35.45
N ASP A 253 -7.83 -6.73 -35.94
CA ASP A 253 -8.95 -6.14 -35.23
C ASP A 253 -9.09 -6.77 -33.83
N VAL A 254 -8.95 -8.09 -33.71
CA VAL A 254 -8.92 -8.81 -32.41
C VAL A 254 -7.70 -8.46 -31.55
N PHE A 255 -6.52 -8.19 -32.13
CA PHE A 255 -5.35 -7.76 -31.37
C PHE A 255 -5.47 -6.31 -30.85
N GLU A 256 -5.96 -5.36 -31.67
CA GLU A 256 -6.23 -3.98 -31.24
C GLU A 256 -7.41 -3.95 -30.23
N ASP A 257 -8.46 -4.76 -30.40
CA ASP A 257 -9.52 -4.95 -29.38
C ASP A 257 -8.95 -5.53 -28.08
N GLY A 258 -8.05 -6.50 -28.15
CA GLY A 258 -7.38 -7.09 -26.98
C GLY A 258 -6.54 -6.05 -26.21
N ILE A 259 -5.78 -5.23 -26.93
CA ILE A 259 -5.01 -4.11 -26.39
C ILE A 259 -5.93 -3.04 -25.78
N THR A 260 -6.98 -2.64 -26.50
CA THR A 260 -7.88 -1.56 -26.08
C THR A 260 -8.91 -1.99 -25.03
N THR A 261 -9.01 -3.28 -24.68
CA THR A 261 -9.86 -3.81 -23.60
C THR A 261 -9.09 -4.42 -22.43
N ALA A 262 -7.75 -4.39 -22.45
CA ALA A 262 -6.91 -4.88 -21.36
C ALA A 262 -7.01 -4.01 -20.11
N ASN A 263 -7.39 -4.63 -18.98
CA ASN A 263 -7.46 -3.96 -17.66
C ASN A 263 -6.18 -4.16 -16.83
N THR A 264 -5.34 -5.14 -17.17
CA THR A 264 -4.08 -5.41 -16.46
C THR A 264 -2.89 -5.29 -17.39
N VAL A 265 -1.76 -4.83 -16.86
CA VAL A 265 -0.49 -4.74 -17.61
C VAL A 265 0.00 -6.14 -18.05
N ARG A 266 -0.46 -7.21 -17.39
CA ARG A 266 -0.13 -8.61 -17.77
C ARG A 266 -0.93 -9.07 -18.98
N ASP A 267 -2.23 -8.82 -19.01
CA ASP A 267 -3.04 -9.08 -20.21
C ASP A 267 -2.52 -8.25 -21.39
N PHE A 268 -2.27 -6.96 -21.17
CA PHE A 268 -1.73 -6.07 -22.19
C PHE A 268 -0.40 -6.59 -22.76
N THR A 269 0.56 -6.99 -21.92
CA THR A 269 1.85 -7.52 -22.41
C THR A 269 1.67 -8.82 -23.19
N VAL A 270 0.85 -9.76 -22.71
CA VAL A 270 0.57 -11.01 -23.43
C VAL A 270 -0.07 -10.78 -24.81
N VAL A 271 -0.97 -9.80 -24.95
CA VAL A 271 -1.56 -9.45 -26.27
C VAL A 271 -0.58 -8.68 -27.13
N PHE A 272 0.10 -7.66 -26.57
CA PHE A 272 1.02 -6.79 -27.30
C PHE A 272 2.22 -7.56 -27.86
N ASP A 273 2.86 -8.40 -27.03
CA ASP A 273 4.04 -9.15 -27.44
C ASP A 273 3.65 -10.19 -28.52
N ALA A 274 2.46 -10.81 -28.42
CA ALA A 274 1.93 -11.72 -29.45
C ALA A 274 1.51 -11.01 -30.76
N TYR A 275 1.03 -9.76 -30.69
CA TYR A 275 0.69 -8.94 -31.86
C TYR A 275 1.96 -8.42 -32.57
N ALA A 276 2.99 -8.04 -31.81
CA ALA A 276 4.31 -7.72 -32.33
C ALA A 276 4.92 -8.93 -33.06
N GLU A 277 4.95 -10.12 -32.44
CA GLU A 277 5.36 -11.36 -33.11
C GLU A 277 4.54 -11.66 -34.38
N PHE A 278 3.26 -11.29 -34.42
CA PHE A 278 2.40 -11.49 -35.59
C PHE A 278 2.76 -10.56 -36.75
N GLU A 279 2.87 -9.24 -36.53
CA GLU A 279 3.30 -8.33 -37.60
C GLU A 279 4.77 -8.57 -37.98
N GLU A 280 5.67 -8.96 -37.07
CA GLU A 280 7.05 -9.40 -37.40
C GLU A 280 7.08 -10.61 -38.35
N ARG A 281 6.22 -11.62 -38.13
CA ARG A 281 6.10 -12.78 -39.04
C ARG A 281 5.53 -12.39 -40.41
N ILE A 282 4.69 -11.35 -40.47
CA ILE A 282 4.17 -10.81 -41.74
C ILE A 282 5.23 -9.98 -42.46
N VAL A 283 5.96 -9.14 -41.73
CA VAL A 283 7.07 -8.34 -42.26
C VAL A 283 8.16 -9.25 -42.83
N THR A 284 8.59 -10.27 -42.09
CA THR A 284 9.61 -11.22 -42.57
C THR A 284 9.15 -11.96 -43.82
N HIS A 285 7.93 -12.49 -43.87
CA HIS A 285 7.39 -13.10 -45.10
C HIS A 285 7.22 -12.10 -46.27
N LEU A 286 6.95 -10.81 -46.03
CA LEU A 286 6.89 -9.81 -47.10
C LEU A 286 8.28 -9.44 -47.63
N ILE A 287 9.29 -9.42 -46.78
CA ILE A 287 10.70 -9.23 -47.15
C ILE A 287 11.21 -10.43 -47.96
N GLU A 288 10.92 -11.66 -47.54
CA GLU A 288 11.26 -12.90 -48.26
C GLU A 288 10.68 -12.96 -49.69
N ASN A 289 9.56 -12.27 -49.93
CA ASN A 289 8.88 -12.19 -51.23
C ASN A 289 9.20 -10.88 -52.00
N GLU A 290 10.20 -10.11 -51.59
CA GLU A 290 10.61 -8.81 -52.18
C GLU A 290 9.42 -7.83 -52.41
N SER A 291 8.43 -7.87 -51.52
CA SER A 291 7.17 -7.13 -51.70
C SER A 291 7.31 -5.66 -51.29
N PRO A 292 6.87 -4.67 -52.12
CA PRO A 292 6.88 -3.25 -51.75
C PRO A 292 5.89 -2.91 -50.61
N MET A 293 5.12 -3.89 -50.13
CA MET A 293 4.30 -3.76 -48.93
C MET A 293 5.10 -4.00 -47.63
N ALA A 294 6.36 -4.46 -47.72
CA ALA A 294 7.23 -4.64 -46.56
C ALA A 294 7.50 -3.32 -45.84
N ASP A 295 7.94 -2.27 -46.55
CA ASP A 295 8.24 -0.95 -45.97
C ASP A 295 7.01 -0.35 -45.25
N LEU A 296 5.82 -0.48 -45.87
CA LEU A 296 4.54 -0.05 -45.31
C LEU A 296 4.06 -0.89 -44.11
N ARG A 297 4.69 -2.04 -43.84
CA ARG A 297 4.43 -2.88 -42.67
C ARG A 297 5.48 -2.69 -41.57
N ILE A 298 6.74 -2.47 -41.94
CA ILE A 298 7.81 -2.03 -41.04
C ILE A 298 7.38 -0.72 -40.36
N ALA A 299 7.01 0.30 -41.13
CA ALA A 299 6.53 1.58 -40.57
C ALA A 299 5.27 1.46 -39.68
N LYS A 300 4.46 0.40 -39.83
CA LYS A 300 3.33 0.11 -38.94
C LYS A 300 3.74 -0.60 -37.66
N LEU A 301 4.74 -1.49 -37.73
CA LEU A 301 5.35 -2.13 -36.58
C LEU A 301 6.10 -1.09 -35.73
N ASP A 302 6.87 -0.20 -36.34
CA ASP A 302 7.57 0.89 -35.66
C ASP A 302 6.57 1.80 -34.91
N HIS A 303 5.53 2.27 -35.59
CA HIS A 303 4.44 3.06 -34.98
C HIS A 303 3.68 2.29 -33.86
N LEU A 304 3.59 0.96 -33.92
CA LEU A 304 3.03 0.13 -32.85
C LEU A 304 3.97 0.06 -31.63
N LEU A 305 5.28 0.00 -31.86
CA LEU A 305 6.30 0.03 -30.81
C LEU A 305 6.37 1.42 -30.15
N GLU A 306 6.25 2.50 -30.92
CA GLU A 306 6.11 3.89 -30.46
C GLU A 306 4.83 4.09 -29.63
N ARG A 307 3.71 3.46 -30.01
CA ARG A 307 2.46 3.49 -29.20
C ARG A 307 2.58 2.78 -27.84
N ARG A 308 3.58 1.92 -27.61
CA ARG A 308 3.68 1.06 -26.41
C ARG A 308 3.62 1.83 -25.07
N PRO A 309 4.35 2.95 -24.86
CA PRO A 309 4.31 3.69 -23.58
C PRO A 309 2.93 4.32 -23.33
N PHE A 310 2.31 4.89 -24.36
CA PHE A 310 0.97 5.48 -24.29
C PHE A 310 -0.08 4.43 -23.93
N LEU A 311 -0.08 3.27 -24.62
CA LEU A 311 -0.98 2.16 -24.32
C LEU A 311 -0.80 1.61 -22.89
N ILE A 312 0.44 1.52 -22.39
CA ILE A 312 0.71 1.16 -20.99
C ILE A 312 0.14 2.22 -20.03
N SER A 313 0.22 3.50 -20.39
CA SER A 313 -0.37 4.59 -19.59
C SER A 313 -1.90 4.50 -19.56
N ASP A 314 -2.55 4.21 -20.68
CA ASP A 314 -4.00 4.00 -20.74
C ASP A 314 -4.45 2.82 -19.89
N VAL A 315 -3.72 1.69 -19.92
CA VAL A 315 -4.03 0.51 -19.08
C VAL A 315 -3.96 0.86 -17.58
N ARG A 316 -3.07 1.78 -17.18
CA ARG A 316 -3.04 2.29 -15.79
C ARG A 316 -4.18 3.26 -15.50
N LEU A 317 -4.47 4.21 -16.41
CA LEU A 317 -5.53 5.20 -16.24
C LEU A 317 -6.93 4.56 -16.22
N ARG A 318 -7.15 3.44 -16.91
CA ARG A 318 -8.37 2.61 -16.77
C ARG A 318 -8.56 2.08 -15.35
N ARG A 319 -7.47 1.74 -14.67
CA ARG A 319 -7.46 1.16 -13.32
C ARG A 319 -7.55 2.23 -12.23
N GLU A 320 -6.82 3.34 -12.41
CA GLU A 320 -6.64 4.41 -11.42
C GLU A 320 -6.93 5.80 -12.05
N PRO A 321 -8.16 6.05 -12.56
CA PRO A 321 -8.47 7.24 -13.38
C PRO A 321 -8.34 8.58 -12.65
N TYR A 322 -8.41 8.55 -11.32
CA TYR A 322 -8.34 9.75 -10.46
C TYR A 322 -6.92 10.05 -9.95
N SER A 323 -5.92 9.24 -10.33
CA SER A 323 -4.53 9.38 -9.89
C SER A 323 -3.81 10.49 -10.68
N VAL A 324 -3.53 11.62 -10.02
CA VAL A 324 -2.84 12.75 -10.65
C VAL A 324 -1.43 12.37 -11.10
N LEU A 325 -0.79 11.41 -10.42
CA LEU A 325 0.58 10.96 -10.71
C LEU A 325 0.69 10.14 -11.99
N GLU A 326 -0.29 9.29 -12.33
CA GLU A 326 -0.26 8.57 -13.61
C GLU A 326 -0.64 9.48 -14.78
N TRP A 327 -1.52 10.48 -14.57
CA TRP A 327 -1.76 11.53 -15.56
C TRP A 327 -0.50 12.37 -15.83
N GLN A 328 0.22 12.81 -14.80
CA GLN A 328 1.52 13.50 -14.97
C GLN A 328 2.54 12.65 -15.73
N LYS A 329 2.58 11.33 -15.49
CA LYS A 329 3.44 10.40 -16.25
C LYS A 329 3.01 10.28 -17.71
N ARG A 330 1.70 10.23 -18.01
CA ARG A 330 1.20 10.22 -19.40
C ARG A 330 1.53 11.53 -20.12
N ILE A 331 1.33 12.67 -19.46
CA ILE A 331 1.65 14.00 -20.02
C ILE A 331 3.15 14.10 -20.36
N ALA A 332 4.02 13.57 -19.50
CA ALA A 332 5.47 13.53 -19.73
C ALA A 332 5.94 12.53 -20.82
N LEU A 333 5.03 11.85 -21.54
CA LEU A 333 5.34 11.06 -22.74
C LEU A 333 5.14 11.84 -24.05
N TYR A 334 4.40 12.95 -24.03
CA TYR A 334 4.12 13.74 -25.22
C TYR A 334 5.21 14.82 -25.41
N GLU A 335 5.88 14.79 -26.55
CA GLU A 335 6.81 15.87 -26.96
C GLU A 335 6.05 17.02 -27.64
N ASP A 336 4.93 16.73 -28.34
CA ASP A 336 4.19 17.71 -29.12
C ASP A 336 3.25 18.62 -28.27
N PRO A 337 3.28 19.95 -28.46
CA PRO A 337 2.54 20.91 -27.63
C PRO A 337 1.02 20.85 -27.81
N ALA A 338 0.52 20.31 -28.93
CA ALA A 338 -0.90 20.09 -29.11
C ALA A 338 -1.40 18.88 -28.30
N GLU A 339 -0.58 17.83 -28.18
CA GLU A 339 -0.96 16.58 -27.53
C GLU A 339 -0.81 16.65 -26.00
N THR A 340 0.22 17.36 -25.49
CA THR A 340 0.31 17.67 -24.05
C THR A 340 -0.94 18.41 -23.56
N VAL A 341 -1.40 19.40 -24.32
CA VAL A 341 -2.60 20.20 -24.01
C VAL A 341 -3.88 19.37 -24.09
N ALA A 342 -4.02 18.50 -25.10
CA ALA A 342 -5.11 17.55 -25.17
C ALA A 342 -5.13 16.65 -23.91
N ALA A 343 -4.00 16.05 -23.56
CA ALA A 343 -3.85 15.21 -22.36
C ALA A 343 -4.14 15.96 -21.04
N TYR A 344 -3.76 17.24 -20.93
CA TYR A 344 -4.17 18.10 -19.81
C TYR A 344 -5.69 18.29 -19.74
N THR A 345 -6.36 18.53 -20.88
CA THR A 345 -7.83 18.66 -20.90
C THR A 345 -8.55 17.35 -20.56
N GLU A 346 -8.04 16.20 -21.02
CA GLU A 346 -8.55 14.87 -20.65
C GLU A 346 -8.37 14.59 -19.15
N ALA A 347 -7.21 14.92 -18.58
CA ALA A 347 -6.96 14.78 -17.15
C ALA A 347 -7.93 15.64 -16.31
N VAL A 348 -8.15 16.90 -16.69
CA VAL A 348 -9.09 17.79 -15.99
C VAL A 348 -10.55 17.33 -16.11
N GLN A 349 -10.95 16.77 -17.25
CA GLN A 349 -12.32 16.24 -17.43
C GLN A 349 -12.55 14.90 -16.71
N SER A 350 -11.51 14.06 -16.60
CA SER A 350 -11.59 12.72 -16.01
C SER A 350 -11.48 12.69 -14.48
N ILE A 351 -10.82 13.68 -13.87
CA ILE A 351 -10.59 13.76 -12.42
C ILE A 351 -11.62 14.70 -11.73
N PRO A 352 -12.75 14.21 -11.18
CA PRO A 352 -13.59 15.02 -10.32
C PRO A 352 -12.82 15.36 -9.03
N PRO A 353 -12.73 16.65 -8.62
CA PRO A 353 -11.83 17.07 -7.52
C PRO A 353 -12.16 16.40 -6.18
N ALA A 354 -13.43 16.02 -5.96
CA ALA A 354 -13.87 15.27 -4.78
C ALA A 354 -13.31 13.82 -4.70
N LYS A 355 -12.75 13.26 -5.78
CA LYS A 355 -12.11 11.93 -5.82
C LYS A 355 -10.65 11.94 -6.26
N ALA A 356 -10.07 13.10 -6.57
CA ALA A 356 -8.66 13.21 -6.97
C ALA A 356 -7.72 12.60 -5.91
N ASP A 357 -6.83 11.71 -6.34
CA ASP A 357 -5.77 11.13 -5.52
C ASP A 357 -4.42 11.74 -5.93
N GLY A 358 -3.85 12.53 -5.02
CA GLY A 358 -2.74 13.45 -5.29
C GLY A 358 -3.18 14.92 -5.31
N LYS A 359 -2.21 15.84 -5.45
CA LYS A 359 -2.48 17.29 -5.51
C LYS A 359 -2.97 17.68 -6.90
N LEU A 360 -4.26 17.98 -7.06
CA LEU A 360 -4.81 18.43 -8.34
C LEU A 360 -4.22 19.80 -8.74
N SER A 361 -3.85 20.64 -7.77
CA SER A 361 -3.14 21.90 -8.02
C SER A 361 -1.85 21.73 -8.83
N GLN A 362 -1.08 20.65 -8.64
CA GLN A 362 0.16 20.43 -9.36
C GLN A 362 -0.06 20.19 -10.86
N LEU A 363 -1.18 19.58 -11.24
CA LEU A 363 -1.53 19.37 -12.64
C LEU A 363 -1.82 20.73 -13.31
N TRP A 364 -2.68 21.56 -12.71
CA TRP A 364 -2.97 22.92 -13.18
C TRP A 364 -1.72 23.82 -13.24
N ILE A 365 -0.86 23.77 -12.22
CA ILE A 365 0.39 24.53 -12.19
C ILE A 365 1.34 24.08 -13.31
N SER A 366 1.43 22.77 -13.59
CA SER A 366 2.24 22.28 -14.71
C SER A 366 1.65 22.66 -16.08
N TRP A 367 0.31 22.67 -16.22
CA TRP A 367 -0.36 23.10 -17.46
C TRP A 367 -0.15 24.59 -17.74
N ALA A 368 -0.29 25.44 -16.73
CA ALA A 368 -0.03 26.87 -16.88
C ALA A 368 1.45 27.18 -17.13
N LYS A 369 2.38 26.44 -16.50
CA LYS A 369 3.82 26.54 -16.79
C LYS A 369 4.22 26.03 -18.17
N PHE A 370 3.41 25.18 -18.82
CA PHE A 370 3.61 24.81 -20.22
C PHE A 370 3.37 26.02 -21.15
N TYR A 371 2.39 26.86 -20.82
CA TYR A 371 2.07 28.10 -21.54
C TYR A 371 2.84 29.32 -21.01
N ALA A 372 4.07 29.15 -20.53
CA ALA A 372 4.84 30.25 -19.94
C ALA A 372 5.06 31.44 -20.89
N GLU A 373 5.12 31.21 -22.21
CA GLU A 373 5.26 32.24 -23.25
C GLU A 373 3.93 32.96 -23.54
N ASP A 374 2.81 32.23 -23.65
CA ASP A 374 1.48 32.76 -23.98
C ASP A 374 0.72 33.20 -22.71
N ARG A 375 1.16 34.30 -22.11
CA ARG A 375 0.63 34.83 -20.84
C ARG A 375 -0.90 34.89 -20.73
N GLU A 376 -1.61 35.27 -21.79
CA GLU A 376 -3.08 35.34 -21.79
C GLU A 376 -3.70 33.95 -21.55
N THR A 377 -3.15 32.91 -22.18
CA THR A 377 -3.64 31.53 -22.01
C THR A 377 -3.24 30.94 -20.66
N ALA A 378 -2.03 31.24 -20.17
CA ALA A 378 -1.61 30.86 -18.82
C ALA A 378 -2.50 31.48 -17.74
N CYS A 379 -2.83 32.78 -17.86
CA CYS A 379 -3.77 33.46 -16.95
C CYS A 379 -5.19 32.89 -17.05
N GLU A 380 -5.67 32.55 -18.24
CA GLU A 380 -6.94 31.82 -18.39
C GLU A 380 -6.91 30.44 -17.71
N ILE A 381 -5.80 29.69 -17.80
CA ILE A 381 -5.64 28.37 -17.17
C ILE A 381 -5.60 28.51 -15.65
N TYR A 382 -4.87 29.50 -15.10
CA TYR A 382 -4.90 29.78 -13.67
C TYR A 382 -6.29 30.22 -13.18
N HIS A 383 -7.01 31.08 -13.92
CA HIS A 383 -8.38 31.47 -13.59
C HIS A 383 -9.36 30.29 -13.67
N LYS A 384 -9.19 29.37 -14.64
CA LYS A 384 -9.96 28.12 -14.71
C LYS A 384 -9.62 27.20 -13.52
N ALA A 385 -8.36 27.17 -13.08
CA ALA A 385 -7.92 26.40 -11.92
C ALA A 385 -8.53 26.91 -10.61
N THR A 386 -8.58 28.23 -10.37
CA THR A 386 -9.14 28.78 -9.11
C THR A 386 -10.65 28.52 -8.95
N LEU A 387 -11.38 28.37 -10.04
CA LEU A 387 -12.80 28.00 -10.06
C LEU A 387 -13.07 26.54 -9.65
N VAL A 388 -12.05 25.66 -9.63
CA VAL A 388 -12.21 24.25 -9.27
C VAL A 388 -12.44 24.09 -7.75
N PRO A 389 -13.49 23.34 -7.31
CA PRO A 389 -13.74 23.10 -5.89
C PRO A 389 -12.80 22.01 -5.33
N TYR A 390 -11.57 22.40 -4.97
CA TYR A 390 -10.59 21.51 -4.32
C TYR A 390 -11.06 20.99 -2.95
N LYS A 391 -10.56 19.81 -2.56
CA LYS A 391 -10.73 19.25 -1.20
C LYS A 391 -10.03 20.10 -0.13
N SER A 392 -8.85 20.63 -0.46
CA SER A 392 -7.96 21.32 0.47
C SER A 392 -7.75 22.78 0.10
N VAL A 393 -7.85 23.67 1.09
CA VAL A 393 -7.50 25.09 0.95
C VAL A 393 -6.02 25.26 0.58
N SER A 394 -5.15 24.32 0.97
CA SER A 394 -3.72 24.35 0.62
C SER A 394 -3.44 24.14 -0.87
N GLU A 395 -4.28 23.36 -1.58
CA GLU A 395 -4.13 23.17 -3.03
C GLU A 395 -4.53 24.45 -3.79
N LEU A 396 -5.63 25.08 -3.37
CA LEU A 396 -6.10 26.34 -3.93
C LEU A 396 -5.12 27.49 -3.62
N ALA A 397 -4.52 27.50 -2.42
CA ALA A 397 -3.42 28.42 -2.10
C ALA A 397 -2.16 28.15 -2.95
N ASP A 398 -1.78 26.88 -3.18
CA ASP A 398 -0.68 26.54 -4.11
C ASP A 398 -0.95 27.08 -5.53
N VAL A 399 -2.20 27.07 -6.02
CA VAL A 399 -2.59 27.65 -7.33
C VAL A 399 -2.46 29.18 -7.32
N TYR A 400 -3.03 29.87 -6.32
CA TYR A 400 -2.94 31.34 -6.24
C TYR A 400 -1.50 31.83 -6.09
N LEU A 401 -0.65 31.12 -5.33
CA LEU A 401 0.78 31.42 -5.23
C LEU A 401 1.50 31.20 -6.56
N ALA A 402 1.23 30.10 -7.27
CA ALA A 402 1.84 29.87 -8.58
C ALA A 402 1.43 30.91 -9.63
N TRP A 403 0.16 31.33 -9.65
CA TRP A 403 -0.33 32.38 -10.57
C TRP A 403 0.31 33.74 -10.28
N SER A 404 0.37 34.13 -9.00
CA SER A 404 0.97 35.39 -8.56
C SER A 404 2.51 35.39 -8.58
N GLN A 405 3.14 34.21 -8.53
CA GLN A 405 4.56 34.04 -8.87
C GLN A 405 4.78 34.22 -10.38
N TYR A 406 3.98 33.59 -11.23
CA TYR A 406 4.07 33.73 -12.68
C TYR A 406 3.84 35.19 -13.15
N GLU A 407 2.86 35.91 -12.60
CA GLU A 407 2.67 37.34 -12.90
C GLU A 407 3.83 38.21 -12.37
N SER A 408 4.49 37.81 -11.27
CA SER A 408 5.67 38.51 -10.72
C SER A 408 6.94 38.24 -11.54
N GLU A 409 7.15 37.00 -12.00
CA GLU A 409 8.22 36.60 -12.93
C GLU A 409 8.10 37.32 -14.30
N ASN A 410 6.92 37.82 -14.64
CA ASN A 410 6.63 38.62 -15.83
C ASN A 410 6.60 40.15 -15.56
N ASP A 411 7.17 40.65 -14.45
CA ASP A 411 7.16 42.07 -14.02
C ASP A 411 5.78 42.70 -13.71
N HIS A 412 4.68 41.93 -13.74
CA HIS A 412 3.31 42.44 -13.55
C HIS A 412 2.83 42.35 -12.09
N TRP A 413 3.64 42.87 -11.16
CA TRP A 413 3.38 42.89 -9.72
C TRP A 413 2.00 43.46 -9.35
N GLU A 414 1.53 44.49 -10.06
CA GLU A 414 0.19 45.08 -9.86
C GLU A 414 -0.92 44.02 -9.97
N ASN A 415 -0.79 43.10 -10.91
CA ASN A 415 -1.78 42.06 -11.15
C ASN A 415 -1.66 40.93 -10.14
N ALA A 416 -0.43 40.51 -9.77
CA ALA A 416 -0.21 39.59 -8.67
C ALA A 416 -0.89 40.10 -7.37
N VAL A 417 -0.75 41.40 -7.06
CA VAL A 417 -1.42 42.06 -5.94
C VAL A 417 -2.95 42.07 -6.10
N LYS A 418 -3.49 42.36 -7.30
CA LYS A 418 -4.96 42.31 -7.57
C LYS A 418 -5.53 40.90 -7.44
N ILE A 419 -4.85 39.88 -7.96
CA ILE A 419 -5.23 38.47 -7.89
C ILE A 419 -5.33 38.00 -6.44
N ILE A 420 -4.35 38.36 -5.59
CA ILE A 420 -4.38 37.95 -4.19
C ILE A 420 -5.38 38.79 -3.38
N LYS A 421 -5.56 40.09 -3.68
CA LYS A 421 -6.67 40.90 -3.12
C LYS A 421 -8.01 40.22 -3.37
N GLN A 422 -8.29 39.79 -4.61
CA GLN A 422 -9.50 39.02 -4.96
C GLN A 422 -9.61 37.68 -4.21
N ALA A 423 -8.50 36.96 -4.04
CA ALA A 423 -8.47 35.70 -3.29
C ALA A 423 -8.76 35.86 -1.78
N LEU A 424 -8.53 37.06 -1.23
CA LEU A 424 -8.67 37.38 0.19
C LEU A 424 -9.94 38.20 0.52
N GLU A 425 -10.70 38.66 -0.48
CA GLU A 425 -11.96 39.38 -0.31
C GLU A 425 -13.10 38.46 0.17
N SER A 426 -13.12 38.19 1.48
CA SER A 426 -14.11 37.33 2.12
C SER A 426 -15.52 37.95 2.14
N PRO A 427 -16.56 37.28 1.61
CA PRO A 427 -17.94 37.78 1.70
C PRO A 427 -18.57 37.62 3.10
N ASN A 428 -17.99 36.79 3.99
CA ASN A 428 -18.43 36.61 5.38
C ASN A 428 -17.26 36.23 6.31
N THR A 429 -17.10 36.91 7.43
CA THR A 429 -15.99 36.75 8.40
C THR A 429 -16.07 35.48 9.26
N HIS A 430 -17.28 34.94 9.47
CA HIS A 430 -17.54 33.88 10.45
C HIS A 430 -17.34 32.43 9.94
N VAL A 431 -16.81 32.24 8.73
CA VAL A 431 -16.47 30.91 8.20
C VAL A 431 -15.34 30.28 9.02
N SER A 432 -15.51 29.02 9.45
CA SER A 432 -14.45 28.25 10.11
C SER A 432 -13.67 27.41 9.09
N TYR A 433 -12.33 27.49 9.16
CA TYR A 433 -11.40 26.84 8.21
C TYR A 433 -11.59 25.31 8.10
N HIS A 434 -12.07 24.68 9.16
CA HIS A 434 -12.28 23.23 9.25
C HIS A 434 -13.69 22.75 8.84
N ASN A 435 -14.66 23.64 8.59
CA ASN A 435 -16.00 23.19 8.20
C ASN A 435 -15.98 22.57 6.79
N SER A 436 -16.14 21.25 6.72
CA SER A 436 -16.17 20.44 5.50
C SER A 436 -17.16 20.94 4.45
N ASP A 437 -18.26 21.54 4.90
CA ASP A 437 -19.47 21.72 4.11
C ASP A 437 -19.42 22.99 3.23
N LEU A 438 -18.49 23.89 3.52
CA LEU A 438 -18.21 25.09 2.74
C LEU A 438 -17.08 24.83 1.74
N THR A 439 -17.08 25.52 0.60
CA THR A 439 -16.08 25.28 -0.44
C THR A 439 -14.67 25.65 0.04
N ALA A 440 -13.63 25.16 -0.63
CA ALA A 440 -12.27 25.63 -0.36
C ALA A 440 -12.13 27.14 -0.67
N GLN A 441 -12.91 27.68 -1.61
CA GLN A 441 -12.94 29.10 -1.99
C GLN A 441 -13.41 29.98 -0.82
N ASP A 442 -14.52 29.61 -0.15
CA ASP A 442 -15.03 30.32 1.03
C ASP A 442 -14.00 30.40 2.17
N ARG A 443 -13.05 29.47 2.21
CA ARG A 443 -12.06 29.29 3.27
C ARG A 443 -10.67 29.88 2.95
N ILE A 444 -10.41 30.35 1.72
CA ILE A 444 -9.10 30.90 1.29
C ILE A 444 -8.62 31.99 2.25
N HIS A 445 -9.51 32.91 2.62
CA HIS A 445 -9.20 34.11 3.41
C HIS A 445 -8.63 33.83 4.81
N LYS A 446 -8.63 32.58 5.29
CA LYS A 446 -7.98 32.16 6.55
C LYS A 446 -6.64 31.42 6.35
N SER A 447 -6.11 31.38 5.13
CA SER A 447 -4.81 30.78 4.84
C SER A 447 -3.66 31.76 5.11
N VAL A 448 -2.97 31.55 6.24
CA VAL A 448 -1.82 32.36 6.70
C VAL A 448 -0.74 32.51 5.61
N ARG A 449 -0.52 31.48 4.78
CA ARG A 449 0.49 31.48 3.70
C ARG A 449 0.13 32.38 2.50
N LEU A 450 -1.16 32.66 2.25
CA LEU A 450 -1.52 33.70 1.27
C LEU A 450 -1.36 35.08 1.88
N TRP A 451 -1.75 35.27 3.15
CA TRP A 451 -1.51 36.53 3.86
C TRP A 451 -0.02 36.87 4.01
N SER A 452 0.88 35.87 4.15
CA SER A 452 2.32 36.13 4.18
C SER A 452 2.82 36.61 2.82
N TYR A 453 2.61 35.84 1.76
CA TYR A 453 3.06 36.22 0.42
C TYR A 453 2.41 37.52 -0.07
N TYR A 454 1.19 37.80 0.36
CA TYR A 454 0.52 39.08 0.11
C TYR A 454 1.16 40.24 0.89
N ALA A 455 1.50 40.05 2.16
CA ALA A 455 2.26 41.04 2.92
C ALA A 455 3.63 41.27 2.26
N ASP A 456 4.37 40.22 1.92
CA ASP A 456 5.69 40.29 1.27
C ASP A 456 5.64 41.07 -0.08
N LEU A 457 4.59 40.86 -0.89
CA LEU A 457 4.36 41.61 -2.15
C LEU A 457 3.94 43.07 -1.93
N VAL A 458 3.12 43.37 -0.93
CA VAL A 458 2.72 44.76 -0.65
C VAL A 458 3.84 45.51 0.10
N GLU A 459 4.69 44.84 0.87
CA GLU A 459 5.90 45.38 1.50
C GLU A 459 6.98 45.75 0.46
N SER A 460 7.06 44.99 -0.65
CA SER A 460 8.04 45.23 -1.72
C SER A 460 7.61 46.21 -2.82
N TYR A 461 6.31 46.35 -3.10
CA TYR A 461 5.80 47.22 -4.17
C TYR A 461 4.70 48.23 -3.76
N GLY A 462 4.10 48.07 -2.58
CA GLY A 462 2.92 48.82 -2.16
C GLY A 462 3.22 50.17 -1.52
N THR A 463 2.17 50.96 -1.30
CA THR A 463 2.25 52.16 -0.46
C THR A 463 2.22 51.80 1.03
N PHE A 464 2.80 52.64 1.88
CA PHE A 464 2.75 52.48 3.35
C PHE A 464 1.31 52.41 3.90
N GLU A 465 0.37 53.15 3.30
CA GLU A 465 -1.04 53.07 3.68
C GLU A 465 -1.68 51.73 3.29
N GLU A 466 -1.23 51.09 2.20
CA GLU A 466 -1.69 49.75 1.82
C GLU A 466 -1.07 48.66 2.71
N THR A 467 0.25 48.66 2.95
CA THR A 467 0.88 47.68 3.86
C THR A 467 0.24 47.72 5.25
N LYS A 468 0.02 48.93 5.78
CA LYS A 468 -0.71 49.15 7.02
C LYS A 468 -2.11 48.52 6.99
N GLN A 469 -2.90 48.77 5.95
CA GLN A 469 -4.23 48.16 5.79
C GLN A 469 -4.17 46.62 5.65
N VAL A 470 -3.10 46.06 5.07
CA VAL A 470 -2.90 44.61 5.00
C VAL A 470 -2.67 44.03 6.40
N TYR A 471 -1.74 44.58 7.18
CA TYR A 471 -1.50 44.11 8.54
C TYR A 471 -2.70 44.35 9.48
N GLU A 472 -3.45 45.44 9.31
CA GLU A 472 -4.70 45.66 10.05
C GLU A 472 -5.79 44.63 9.71
N LYS A 473 -5.87 44.17 8.45
CA LYS A 473 -6.75 43.04 8.07
C LYS A 473 -6.26 41.71 8.64
N ILE A 474 -4.95 41.44 8.66
CA ILE A 474 -4.38 40.24 9.30
C ILE A 474 -4.68 40.23 10.80
N MET A 475 -4.53 41.37 11.48
CA MET A 475 -4.93 41.54 12.89
C MET A 475 -6.44 41.30 13.09
N ALA A 476 -7.30 41.82 12.21
CA ALA A 476 -8.76 41.71 12.33
C ALA A 476 -9.33 40.31 12.00
N LEU A 477 -8.50 39.40 11.46
CA LEU A 477 -8.87 38.01 11.17
C LEU A 477 -8.26 37.00 12.18
N ASP A 478 -7.53 37.48 13.19
CA ASP A 478 -6.75 36.69 14.15
C ASP A 478 -5.71 35.75 13.49
N LEU A 479 -5.20 36.10 12.29
CA LEU A 479 -4.25 35.30 11.50
C LEU A 479 -2.79 35.69 11.76
N LEU A 480 -2.51 36.28 12.91
CA LEU A 480 -1.19 36.81 13.25
C LEU A 480 -0.16 35.69 13.42
N THR A 481 1.09 36.05 13.14
CA THR A 481 2.28 35.29 13.53
C THR A 481 3.25 36.24 14.24
N PRO A 482 4.19 35.76 15.08
CA PRO A 482 5.20 36.63 15.68
C PRO A 482 6.01 37.40 14.62
N LEU A 483 6.26 36.80 13.45
CA LEU A 483 6.93 37.46 12.33
C LEU A 483 6.11 38.66 11.79
N PHE A 484 4.79 38.52 11.60
CA PHE A 484 3.95 39.66 11.19
C PHE A 484 3.94 40.80 12.21
N VAL A 485 3.99 40.49 13.51
CA VAL A 485 4.11 41.52 14.55
C VAL A 485 5.45 42.26 14.43
N VAL A 486 6.54 41.56 14.13
CA VAL A 486 7.88 42.16 13.96
C VAL A 486 7.99 42.96 12.65
N ASN A 487 7.54 42.43 11.51
CA ASN A 487 7.55 43.13 10.22
C ASN A 487 6.68 44.39 10.27
N TYR A 488 5.44 44.29 10.77
CA TYR A 488 4.58 45.47 10.88
C TYR A 488 5.16 46.52 11.83
N ALA A 489 5.80 46.10 12.93
CA ALA A 489 6.47 46.99 13.86
C ALA A 489 7.86 47.51 13.42
N THR A 490 8.44 46.99 12.33
CA THR A 490 9.60 47.59 11.65
C THR A 490 9.12 48.59 10.60
N LEU A 491 8.13 48.21 9.78
CA LEU A 491 7.49 49.11 8.82
C LEU A 491 6.88 50.38 9.46
N LEU A 492 6.23 50.26 10.63
CA LEU A 492 5.76 51.41 11.41
C LEU A 492 6.89 52.22 12.06
N GLU A 493 8.07 51.64 12.30
CA GLU A 493 9.22 52.35 12.83
C GLU A 493 9.97 53.14 11.75
N GLU A 494 10.10 52.59 10.54
CA GLU A 494 10.71 53.25 9.38
C GLU A 494 9.93 54.48 8.89
N ASN A 495 8.63 54.54 9.24
CA ASN A 495 7.73 55.65 8.90
C ASN A 495 7.38 56.52 10.13
N ASP A 496 8.18 56.48 11.20
CA ASP A 496 8.05 57.28 12.44
C ASP A 496 6.71 57.11 13.24
N HIS A 497 5.88 56.11 12.92
CA HIS A 497 4.57 55.86 13.53
C HIS A 497 4.64 55.11 14.88
N PHE A 498 5.44 55.64 15.82
CA PHE A 498 5.84 54.93 17.06
C PHE A 498 4.68 54.56 17.99
N GLU A 499 3.64 55.39 18.12
CA GLU A 499 2.48 55.03 18.95
C GLU A 499 1.72 53.81 18.42
N GLU A 500 1.73 53.60 17.10
CA GLU A 500 1.06 52.46 16.47
C GLU A 500 1.94 51.22 16.57
N MET A 501 3.25 51.38 16.40
CA MET A 501 4.25 50.33 16.66
C MET A 501 4.15 49.79 18.10
N PHE A 502 3.97 50.66 19.10
CA PHE A 502 3.73 50.23 20.48
C PHE A 502 2.41 49.46 20.64
N LYS A 503 1.31 49.93 20.04
CA LYS A 503 0.00 49.23 20.05
C LYS A 503 0.06 47.86 19.36
N VAL A 504 0.91 47.71 18.33
CA VAL A 504 1.15 46.44 17.63
C VAL A 504 1.92 45.45 18.50
N TYR A 505 2.97 45.91 19.19
CA TYR A 505 3.69 45.07 20.15
C TYR A 505 2.81 44.68 21.34
N GLU A 506 2.07 45.62 21.94
CA GLU A 506 1.12 45.36 23.04
C GLU A 506 0.07 44.30 22.63
N LYS A 507 -0.47 44.39 21.41
CA LYS A 507 -1.35 43.35 20.84
C LYS A 507 -0.66 42.01 20.64
N GLY A 508 0.53 41.97 20.03
CA GLY A 508 1.28 40.73 19.81
C GLY A 508 1.62 40.00 21.11
N ILE A 509 2.00 40.75 22.15
CA ILE A 509 2.25 40.25 23.51
C ILE A 509 0.98 39.70 24.17
N SER A 510 -0.21 40.21 23.81
CA SER A 510 -1.49 39.70 24.32
C SER A 510 -1.97 38.41 23.64
N LEU A 511 -1.38 38.03 22.50
CA LEU A 511 -1.76 36.86 21.70
C LEU A 511 -0.75 35.70 21.77
N PHE A 512 0.54 35.99 21.97
CA PHE A 512 1.60 34.98 21.96
C PHE A 512 2.28 34.83 23.33
N GLU A 513 1.65 34.13 24.28
CA GLU A 513 2.22 33.95 25.63
C GLU A 513 3.63 33.31 25.62
N GLU A 514 3.86 32.30 24.77
CA GLU A 514 5.16 31.60 24.69
C GLU A 514 6.23 32.41 23.93
N SER A 515 5.89 32.99 22.77
CA SER A 515 6.84 33.77 21.96
C SER A 515 7.03 35.21 22.45
N ALA A 516 6.27 35.67 23.44
CA ALA A 516 6.29 37.06 23.90
C ALA A 516 7.68 37.52 24.37
N PHE A 517 8.60 36.65 24.83
CA PHE A 517 9.95 37.07 25.21
C PHE A 517 10.72 37.77 24.07
N GLU A 518 10.67 37.23 22.85
CA GLU A 518 11.36 37.82 21.70
C GLU A 518 10.71 39.15 21.30
N ILE A 519 9.37 39.19 21.34
CA ILE A 519 8.56 40.38 21.08
C ILE A 519 8.86 41.47 22.13
N TRP A 520 8.95 41.10 23.41
CA TRP A 520 9.32 42.00 24.52
C TRP A 520 10.74 42.54 24.38
N ASN A 521 11.73 41.71 24.04
CA ASN A 521 13.11 42.19 23.85
C ASN A 521 13.17 43.25 22.73
N LEU A 522 12.52 43.00 21.59
CA LEU A 522 12.45 43.96 20.48
C LEU A 522 11.68 45.23 20.88
N TYR A 523 10.52 45.08 21.53
CA TYR A 523 9.69 46.19 22.00
C TYR A 523 10.44 47.08 22.98
N LEU A 524 11.07 46.51 24.02
CA LEU A 524 11.77 47.24 25.07
C LEU A 524 13.04 47.94 24.56
N VAL A 525 13.76 47.33 23.62
CA VAL A 525 14.91 47.97 22.94
C VAL A 525 14.45 49.15 22.07
N LYS A 526 13.35 49.01 21.31
CA LYS A 526 12.77 50.11 20.50
C LYS A 526 12.09 51.21 21.34
N ALA A 527 11.61 50.86 22.53
CA ALA A 527 10.99 51.77 23.50
C ALA A 527 12.01 52.67 24.22
N SER A 528 13.15 52.12 24.62
CA SER A 528 14.25 52.78 25.35
C SER A 528 14.57 54.22 24.95
N PRO A 529 14.77 54.56 23.65
CA PRO A 529 15.10 55.92 23.24
C PRO A 529 13.92 56.90 23.26
N ARG A 530 12.67 56.42 23.20
CA ARG A 530 11.48 57.22 22.84
C ARG A 530 10.46 57.40 23.96
N LEU A 531 10.36 56.46 24.91
CA LEU A 531 9.36 56.49 25.98
C LEU A 531 9.84 57.20 27.25
N GLY A 532 8.91 57.84 27.96
CA GLY A 532 9.17 58.47 29.26
C GLY A 532 9.49 57.42 30.33
N LEU A 533 10.39 57.77 31.27
CA LEU A 533 10.98 56.83 32.22
C LEU A 533 9.94 56.03 33.04
N GLU A 534 8.83 56.66 33.43
CA GLU A 534 7.80 56.00 34.24
C GLU A 534 7.06 54.92 33.43
N ARG A 535 6.47 55.25 32.27
CA ARG A 535 5.87 54.23 31.38
C ARG A 535 6.88 53.16 30.93
N LEU A 536 8.15 53.51 30.75
CA LEU A 536 9.19 52.52 30.46
C LEU A 536 9.40 51.54 31.63
N ARG A 537 9.43 52.03 32.88
CA ARG A 537 9.47 51.15 34.07
C ARG A 537 8.25 50.27 34.17
N ASP A 538 7.06 50.83 33.96
CA ASP A 538 5.81 50.06 33.98
C ASP A 538 5.88 48.88 32.99
N LEU A 539 6.36 49.13 31.77
CA LEU A 539 6.57 48.09 30.74
C LEU A 539 7.65 47.06 31.11
N PHE A 540 8.74 47.46 31.78
CA PHE A 540 9.76 46.53 32.27
C PHE A 540 9.27 45.70 33.47
N GLU A 541 8.50 46.29 34.38
CA GLU A 541 7.94 45.60 35.55
C GLU A 541 6.79 44.66 35.12
N ASP A 542 5.99 45.03 34.11
CA ASP A 542 5.06 44.13 33.40
C ASP A 542 5.80 42.94 32.74
N ALA A 543 6.87 43.20 31.99
CA ALA A 543 7.65 42.15 31.32
C ALA A 543 8.29 41.19 32.33
N ILE A 544 8.84 41.72 33.43
CA ILE A 544 9.42 40.95 34.54
C ILE A 544 8.33 40.15 35.28
N SER A 545 7.13 40.69 35.46
CA SER A 545 6.02 39.95 36.09
C SER A 545 5.61 38.70 35.30
N LYS A 546 5.69 38.77 33.96
CA LYS A 546 5.42 37.65 33.05
C LYS A 546 6.62 36.69 32.94
N PHE A 547 7.85 37.20 32.98
CA PHE A 547 9.07 36.42 32.72
C PHE A 547 10.17 36.59 33.79
N PRO A 548 9.92 36.18 35.05
CA PRO A 548 10.85 36.41 36.17
C PRO A 548 12.17 35.61 36.09
N THR A 549 12.27 34.64 35.18
CA THR A 549 13.45 33.74 35.06
C THR A 549 14.53 34.24 34.10
N GLN A 550 14.26 35.29 33.30
CA GLN A 550 15.08 35.64 32.15
C GLN A 550 16.05 36.79 32.43
N LYS A 551 17.34 36.46 32.63
CA LYS A 551 18.41 37.43 32.95
C LYS A 551 18.52 38.63 31.98
N ALA A 552 18.11 38.47 30.72
CA ALA A 552 18.16 39.53 29.72
C ALA A 552 17.33 40.77 30.08
N LEU A 553 16.09 40.59 30.57
CA LEU A 553 15.18 41.69 30.90
C LEU A 553 15.73 42.55 32.06
N TYR A 554 16.24 41.91 33.11
CA TYR A 554 16.87 42.60 34.25
C TYR A 554 18.16 43.33 33.86
N ILE A 555 18.99 42.73 32.99
CA ILE A 555 20.22 43.37 32.50
C ILE A 555 19.88 44.60 31.66
N LEU A 556 18.86 44.53 30.80
CA LEU A 556 18.36 45.67 30.03
C LEU A 556 17.79 46.76 30.95
N TYR A 557 16.84 46.44 31.84
CA TYR A 557 16.25 47.42 32.77
C TYR A 557 17.32 48.10 33.64
N GLY A 558 18.23 47.31 34.24
CA GLY A 558 19.30 47.87 35.05
C GLY A 558 20.25 48.78 34.28
N LYS A 559 20.61 48.43 33.03
CA LYS A 559 21.41 49.32 32.16
C LYS A 559 20.70 50.63 31.86
N LEU A 560 19.38 50.61 31.64
CA LEU A 560 18.63 51.85 31.40
C LEU A 560 18.51 52.73 32.64
N GLU A 561 18.49 52.15 33.85
CA GLU A 561 18.62 52.94 35.09
C GLU A 561 20.06 53.45 35.31
N GLU A 562 21.10 52.71 34.89
CA GLU A 562 22.51 53.15 34.88
C GLU A 562 22.73 54.33 33.91
N ASP A 563 22.34 54.17 32.63
CA ASP A 563 22.48 55.17 31.55
C ASP A 563 21.73 56.48 31.86
N ARG A 564 20.68 56.43 32.68
CA ARG A 564 19.90 57.58 33.14
C ARG A 564 20.30 58.08 34.54
N GLY A 565 21.39 57.54 35.11
CA GLY A 565 22.00 58.00 36.36
C GLY A 565 21.29 57.60 37.65
N LEU A 566 20.27 56.74 37.59
CA LEU A 566 19.49 56.28 38.74
C LEU A 566 20.00 54.95 39.29
N VAL A 567 21.30 54.93 39.56
CA VAL A 567 22.08 53.79 40.06
C VAL A 567 21.41 53.04 41.23
N ARG A 568 20.75 53.75 42.16
CA ARG A 568 20.04 53.10 43.29
C ARG A 568 18.88 52.20 42.84
N ASN A 569 18.21 52.55 41.74
CA ASN A 569 17.17 51.72 41.12
C ASN A 569 17.80 50.54 40.38
N ALA A 570 18.89 50.75 39.62
CA ALA A 570 19.63 49.67 38.97
C ALA A 570 20.05 48.59 39.98
N MET A 571 20.56 48.99 41.14
CA MET A 571 20.92 48.07 42.25
C MET A 571 19.70 47.33 42.81
N ARG A 572 18.53 47.98 42.90
CA ARG A 572 17.25 47.33 43.27
C ARG A 572 16.87 46.26 42.25
N VAL A 573 16.92 46.59 40.96
CA VAL A 573 16.65 45.67 39.84
C VAL A 573 17.62 44.49 39.85
N TYR A 574 18.91 44.73 40.08
CA TYR A 574 19.91 43.67 40.18
C TYR A 574 19.78 42.82 41.44
N SER A 575 19.32 43.38 42.57
CA SER A 575 18.96 42.56 43.73
C SER A 575 17.77 41.64 43.47
N ALA A 576 16.71 42.14 42.81
CA ALA A 576 15.57 41.32 42.39
C ALA A 576 15.98 40.23 41.39
N MET A 577 16.86 40.56 40.43
CA MET A 577 17.47 39.59 39.51
C MET A 577 18.17 38.46 40.26
N CYS A 578 18.93 38.75 41.32
CA CYS A 578 19.61 37.74 42.14
C CYS A 578 18.61 36.91 42.99
N ASP A 579 17.55 37.54 43.51
CA ASP A 579 16.53 36.85 44.31
C ASP A 579 15.73 35.83 43.46
N HIS A 580 15.43 36.17 42.19
CA HIS A 580 14.74 35.29 41.23
C HIS A 580 15.68 34.31 40.49
N VAL A 581 16.88 34.75 40.10
CA VAL A 581 17.85 33.98 39.28
C VAL A 581 19.13 33.78 40.09
N LYS A 582 19.14 32.74 40.92
CA LYS A 582 20.25 32.38 41.81
C LYS A 582 21.35 31.62 41.05
N THR A 583 22.32 32.36 40.50
CA THR A 583 23.47 31.78 39.77
C THR A 583 24.76 32.54 40.07
N SER A 584 25.92 31.86 40.01
CA SER A 584 27.23 32.53 40.14
C SER A 584 27.38 33.72 39.15
N GLU A 585 26.85 33.60 37.92
CA GLU A 585 26.88 34.67 36.91
C GLU A 585 26.12 35.94 37.34
N THR A 586 24.89 35.82 37.84
CA THR A 586 24.06 36.97 38.22
C THR A 586 24.65 37.71 39.42
N PHE A 587 25.20 36.98 40.40
CA PHE A 587 25.94 37.59 41.50
C PHE A 587 27.26 38.24 41.03
N LYS A 588 28.07 37.58 40.19
CA LYS A 588 29.32 38.16 39.66
C LYS A 588 29.06 39.43 38.83
N TYR A 589 27.98 39.47 38.04
CA TYR A 589 27.56 40.69 37.32
C TYR A 589 27.12 41.80 38.28
N TYR A 590 26.25 41.49 39.26
CA TYR A 590 25.79 42.47 40.25
C TYR A 590 26.97 43.02 41.07
N ILE A 591 27.87 42.16 41.56
CA ILE A 591 29.11 42.54 42.25
C ILE A 591 29.94 43.50 41.38
N GLY A 592 30.19 43.16 40.10
CA GLY A 592 30.89 44.05 39.16
C GLY A 592 30.28 45.46 39.12
N ARG A 593 28.96 45.56 38.95
CA ARG A 593 28.24 46.85 38.97
C ARG A 593 28.28 47.55 40.32
N THR A 594 28.25 46.82 41.44
CA THR A 594 28.39 47.44 42.77
C THR A 594 29.78 48.04 42.99
N VAL A 595 30.84 47.40 42.47
CA VAL A 595 32.22 47.89 42.54
C VAL A 595 32.38 49.16 41.71
N GLU A 596 31.88 49.18 40.48
CA GLU A 596 31.93 50.34 39.59
C GLU A 596 31.23 51.57 40.19
N ASN A 597 30.08 51.38 40.86
CA ASN A 597 29.22 52.47 41.30
C ASN A 597 29.44 52.96 42.74
N PHE A 598 29.78 52.06 43.68
CA PHE A 598 29.88 52.38 45.11
C PHE A 598 31.22 51.98 45.74
N GLY A 599 32.11 51.34 44.97
CA GLY A 599 33.40 50.85 45.44
C GLY A 599 33.31 49.58 46.30
N LEU A 600 34.49 49.02 46.59
CA LEU A 600 34.65 47.69 47.21
C LEU A 600 33.87 47.52 48.52
N ALA A 601 33.83 48.54 49.39
CA ALA A 601 33.17 48.46 50.68
C ALA A 601 31.65 48.18 50.61
N ALA A 602 30.99 48.51 49.48
CA ALA A 602 29.58 48.26 49.26
C ALA A 602 29.26 46.82 48.79
N THR A 603 30.28 46.03 48.43
CA THR A 603 30.11 44.64 47.97
C THR A 603 29.79 43.67 49.10
N ARG A 604 30.18 43.98 50.35
CA ARG A 604 29.96 43.16 51.56
C ARG A 604 28.54 42.55 51.64
N PRO A 605 27.45 43.34 51.71
CA PRO A 605 26.08 42.80 51.76
C PRO A 605 25.62 42.07 50.48
N VAL A 606 26.37 42.16 49.38
CA VAL A 606 26.13 41.37 48.15
C VAL A 606 26.80 40.01 48.24
N TYR A 607 28.04 39.94 48.75
CA TYR A 607 28.71 38.69 49.05
C TYR A 607 28.00 37.91 50.17
N ASP A 608 27.57 38.58 51.23
CA ASP A 608 26.82 37.96 52.32
C ASP A 608 25.53 37.30 51.77
N LYS A 609 24.74 38.03 50.96
CA LYS A 609 23.57 37.50 50.26
C LYS A 609 23.90 36.37 49.26
N ALA A 610 25.04 36.43 48.58
CA ALA A 610 25.46 35.38 47.67
C ALA A 610 25.75 34.07 48.43
N LEU A 611 26.48 34.17 49.56
CA LEU A 611 26.79 33.03 50.42
C LEU A 611 25.53 32.41 51.07
N GLU A 612 24.54 33.22 51.45
CA GLU A 612 23.25 32.72 51.97
C GLU A 612 22.37 32.00 50.93
N SER A 613 22.56 32.28 49.63
CA SER A 613 21.60 31.89 48.57
C SER A 613 22.13 30.92 47.52
N LEU A 614 23.44 30.70 47.45
CA LEU A 614 24.08 29.87 46.42
C LEU A 614 24.30 28.41 46.86
N PRO A 615 24.35 27.46 45.89
CA PRO A 615 24.83 26.10 46.15
C PRO A 615 26.31 26.09 46.60
N ASN A 616 26.66 25.12 47.46
CA ASN A 616 27.97 25.02 48.13
C ASN A 616 29.19 25.19 47.22
N LYS A 617 29.12 24.73 45.95
CA LYS A 617 30.22 24.85 44.98
C LYS A 617 30.44 26.30 44.55
N ASP A 618 29.41 26.95 44.01
CA ASP A 618 29.43 28.36 43.60
C ASP A 618 29.77 29.30 44.77
N ALA A 619 29.28 28.97 45.97
CA ALA A 619 29.61 29.69 47.21
C ALA A 619 31.12 29.62 47.54
N SER A 620 31.81 28.52 47.25
CA SER A 620 33.24 28.38 47.53
C SER A 620 34.14 29.24 46.60
N GLU A 621 33.73 29.48 45.36
CA GLU A 621 34.41 30.46 44.48
C GLU A 621 34.19 31.88 44.98
N LEU A 622 32.93 32.25 45.27
CA LEU A 622 32.59 33.60 45.70
C LEU A 622 33.10 33.91 47.12
N ALA A 623 33.33 32.91 47.97
CA ALA A 623 34.08 33.06 49.22
C ALA A 623 35.55 33.40 48.98
N LEU A 624 36.20 32.87 47.94
CA LEU A 624 37.57 33.25 47.57
C LEU A 624 37.64 34.65 46.98
N ASP A 625 36.67 35.05 46.17
CA ASP A 625 36.56 36.41 45.66
C ASP A 625 36.31 37.40 46.81
N TYR A 626 35.46 37.05 47.78
CA TYR A 626 35.18 37.87 48.97
C TYR A 626 36.39 37.99 49.91
N ALA A 627 37.10 36.88 50.19
CA ALA A 627 38.30 36.91 51.02
C ALA A 627 39.41 37.78 50.40
N GLN A 628 39.63 37.67 49.08
CA GLN A 628 40.54 38.56 48.34
C GLN A 628 40.06 40.01 48.27
N MET A 629 38.77 40.28 48.45
CA MET A 629 38.21 41.63 48.50
C MET A 629 38.48 42.26 49.87
N GLU A 630 38.25 41.53 50.97
CA GLU A 630 38.62 41.97 52.32
C GLU A 630 40.13 42.11 52.53
N GLU A 631 40.94 41.25 51.92
CA GLU A 631 42.41 41.39 51.87
C GLU A 631 42.83 42.73 51.24
N LYS A 632 42.18 43.13 50.13
CA LYS A 632 42.40 44.43 49.47
C LYS A 632 41.89 45.63 50.29
N LEU A 633 40.95 45.41 51.22
CA LEU A 633 40.52 46.42 52.21
C LEU A 633 41.42 46.46 53.46
N GLY A 634 42.36 45.51 53.61
CA GLY A 634 43.23 45.39 54.78
C GLY A 634 42.56 44.80 56.02
N GLU A 635 41.33 44.30 55.92
CA GLU A 635 40.56 43.77 57.06
C GLU A 635 40.83 42.27 57.26
N ILE A 636 42.08 41.98 57.64
CA ILE A 636 42.66 40.64 57.82
C ILE A 636 41.75 39.72 58.64
N ASP A 637 41.17 40.19 59.74
CA ASP A 637 40.34 39.33 60.60
C ASP A 637 38.99 38.96 59.94
N ARG A 638 38.46 39.80 59.03
CA ARG A 638 37.30 39.43 58.20
C ARG A 638 37.69 38.46 57.12
N ALA A 639 38.80 38.71 56.43
CA ALA A 639 39.34 37.77 55.44
C ALA A 639 39.57 36.39 56.07
N ARG A 640 40.13 36.31 57.28
CA ARG A 640 40.28 35.06 58.05
C ARG A 640 38.94 34.42 58.43
N ALA A 641 37.95 35.20 58.85
CA ALA A 641 36.61 34.68 59.14
C ALA A 641 35.92 34.11 57.89
N ILE A 642 36.06 34.77 56.73
CA ILE A 642 35.57 34.27 55.44
C ILE A 642 36.34 33.02 55.02
N TYR A 643 37.67 32.99 55.18
CA TYR A 643 38.47 31.80 54.92
C TYR A 643 38.02 30.60 55.79
N GLY A 644 37.73 30.83 57.07
CA GLY A 644 37.14 29.83 57.97
C GLY A 644 35.73 29.39 57.53
N TYR A 645 34.86 30.31 57.12
CA TYR A 645 33.51 29.98 56.66
C TYR A 645 33.50 29.19 55.34
N GLY A 646 34.15 29.70 54.30
CA GLY A 646 34.21 29.04 52.98
C GLY A 646 34.88 27.66 53.03
N SER A 647 35.75 27.40 54.02
CA SER A 647 36.41 26.09 54.20
C SER A 647 35.40 24.95 54.39
N GLN A 648 34.24 25.25 55.01
CA GLN A 648 33.15 24.29 55.27
C GLN A 648 32.49 23.77 53.98
N PHE A 649 32.64 24.50 52.87
CA PHE A 649 32.04 24.17 51.57
C PHE A 649 33.06 23.65 50.55
N SER A 650 34.37 23.76 50.84
CA SER A 650 35.45 23.42 49.92
C SER A 650 36.08 22.06 50.22
N ASP A 651 35.94 21.10 49.31
CA ASP A 651 36.72 19.86 49.28
C ASP A 651 38.24 20.17 49.25
N PRO A 652 39.04 19.74 50.25
CA PRO A 652 40.48 20.05 50.31
C PRO A 652 41.34 19.48 49.17
N GLN A 653 40.75 18.68 48.27
CA GLN A 653 41.41 18.05 47.13
C GLN A 653 41.05 18.68 45.77
N ILE A 654 39.92 19.40 45.67
CA ILE A 654 39.35 19.82 44.38
C ILE A 654 39.65 21.29 44.07
N ILE A 655 39.67 22.13 45.10
CA ILE A 655 39.75 23.59 44.95
C ILE A 655 41.03 24.11 45.59
N LYS A 656 41.71 25.05 44.92
CA LYS A 656 42.91 25.78 45.41
C LYS A 656 42.62 26.71 46.62
N TYR A 657 41.51 26.47 47.31
CA TYR A 657 41.02 27.22 48.45
C TYR A 657 42.04 27.24 49.59
N TYR A 658 42.56 26.06 49.94
CA TYR A 658 43.58 25.92 50.96
C TYR A 658 44.96 26.45 50.51
N ASP A 659 45.24 26.55 49.22
CA ASP A 659 46.47 27.19 48.73
C ASP A 659 46.41 28.72 48.86
N ALA A 660 45.22 29.31 48.67
CA ALA A 660 44.97 30.72 48.90
C ALA A 660 45.02 31.04 50.40
N TRP A 661 44.30 30.27 51.23
CA TRP A 661 44.32 30.45 52.69
C TRP A 661 45.72 30.23 53.29
N HIS A 662 46.48 29.24 52.80
CA HIS A 662 47.87 29.03 53.23
C HIS A 662 48.77 30.23 52.87
N LYS A 663 48.61 30.86 51.70
CA LYS A 663 49.35 32.09 51.35
C LYS A 663 48.97 33.26 52.26
N PHE A 664 47.67 33.39 52.55
CA PHE A 664 47.14 34.43 53.43
C PHE A 664 47.70 34.31 54.87
N GLU A 665 47.66 33.13 55.50
CA GLU A 665 48.23 32.97 56.85
C GLU A 665 49.77 33.04 56.87
N VAL A 666 50.46 32.71 55.76
CA VAL A 666 51.91 32.96 55.63
C VAL A 666 52.24 34.46 55.53
N ALA A 667 51.33 35.29 55.02
CA ALA A 667 51.49 36.74 54.93
C ALA A 667 51.05 37.50 56.21
N HIS A 668 50.05 36.98 56.93
CA HIS A 668 49.34 37.74 57.98
C HIS A 668 49.06 36.96 59.27
N GLY A 669 49.48 35.70 59.38
CA GLY A 669 49.23 34.84 60.53
C GLY A 669 50.31 34.90 61.61
N THR A 670 49.92 34.60 62.84
CA THR A 670 50.82 34.09 63.88
C THR A 670 50.92 32.57 63.78
N GLU A 671 51.86 31.96 64.51
CA GLU A 671 51.94 30.50 64.60
C GLU A 671 50.61 29.86 65.02
N ASP A 672 49.86 30.48 65.91
CA ASP A 672 48.65 29.89 66.47
C ASP A 672 47.49 29.94 65.47
N THR A 673 47.34 31.04 64.71
CA THR A 673 46.39 31.07 63.58
C THR A 673 46.75 30.07 62.48
N PHE A 674 48.04 29.82 62.24
CA PHE A 674 48.50 28.80 61.29
C PHE A 674 48.22 27.37 61.80
N LYS A 675 48.46 27.10 63.09
CA LYS A 675 48.08 25.84 63.75
C LYS A 675 46.57 25.60 63.70
N ASP A 676 45.75 26.64 63.86
CA ASP A 676 44.28 26.55 63.78
C ASP A 676 43.78 26.35 62.34
N MET A 677 44.37 27.00 61.34
CA MET A 677 44.11 26.69 59.92
C MET A 677 44.43 25.23 59.60
N LEU A 678 45.55 24.69 60.10
CA LEU A 678 45.89 23.28 59.94
C LEU A 678 44.95 22.33 60.70
N ARG A 679 44.44 22.72 61.88
CA ARG A 679 43.41 21.96 62.62
C ARG A 679 42.11 21.90 61.83
N ILE A 680 41.63 23.04 61.32
CA ILE A 680 40.40 23.14 60.52
C ILE A 680 40.53 22.33 59.23
N LYS A 681 41.65 22.45 58.51
CA LYS A 681 41.96 21.64 57.33
C LYS A 681 41.92 20.13 57.64
N ARG A 682 42.49 19.69 58.76
CA ARG A 682 42.48 18.28 59.20
C ARG A 682 41.08 17.81 59.60
N SER A 683 40.28 18.60 60.30
CA SER A 683 38.91 18.21 60.68
C SER A 683 37.99 18.10 59.46
N ILE A 684 38.11 19.03 58.50
CA ILE A 684 37.30 19.04 57.28
C ILE A 684 37.73 17.91 56.33
N GLN A 685 39.05 17.66 56.20
CA GLN A 685 39.55 16.49 55.48
C GLN A 685 39.08 15.17 56.11
N ALA A 686 38.98 15.10 57.45
CA ALA A 686 38.41 13.93 58.13
C ALA A 686 36.91 13.75 57.84
N GLN A 687 36.11 14.83 57.87
CA GLN A 687 34.69 14.82 57.54
C GLN A 687 34.42 14.34 56.11
N PHE A 688 35.07 14.95 55.11
CA PHE A 688 34.93 14.51 53.71
C PHE A 688 35.43 13.07 53.49
N ASN A 689 36.52 12.66 54.15
CA ASN A 689 36.97 11.27 54.09
C ASN A 689 35.93 10.29 54.67
N THR A 690 35.26 10.62 55.79
CA THR A 690 34.19 9.77 56.33
C THR A 690 32.97 9.74 55.42
N ASP A 691 32.56 10.87 54.86
CA ASP A 691 31.38 10.95 53.98
C ASP A 691 31.61 10.21 52.66
N ILE A 692 32.81 10.29 52.07
CA ILE A 692 33.20 9.48 50.90
C ILE A 692 33.13 7.98 51.24
N HIS A 693 33.64 7.56 52.40
CA HIS A 693 33.63 6.14 52.79
C HIS A 693 32.22 5.61 53.10
N TYR A 694 31.32 6.48 53.58
CA TYR A 694 29.90 6.16 53.78
C TYR A 694 29.13 6.14 52.46
N ALA A 695 29.47 7.02 51.51
CA ALA A 695 28.87 7.07 50.19
C ALA A 695 29.26 5.87 49.31
N THR A 696 30.53 5.42 49.34
CA THR A 696 30.96 4.23 48.58
C THR A 696 30.29 2.96 49.10
N THR A 697 30.30 2.73 50.41
CA THR A 697 29.65 1.56 51.02
C THR A 697 28.13 1.55 50.79
N ALA A 698 27.46 2.70 50.90
CA ALA A 698 26.03 2.82 50.56
C ALA A 698 25.74 2.60 49.06
N ALA A 699 26.69 2.93 48.17
CA ALA A 699 26.55 2.68 46.73
C ALA A 699 26.80 1.21 46.34
N GLU A 700 27.68 0.50 47.03
CA GLU A 700 27.91 -0.94 46.83
C GLU A 700 26.72 -1.77 47.28
N VAL A 701 26.17 -1.51 48.46
CA VAL A 701 24.97 -2.19 48.98
C VAL A 701 23.76 -2.06 48.02
N LYS A 702 23.61 -0.90 47.36
CA LYS A 702 22.55 -0.67 46.36
C LYS A 702 22.76 -1.38 45.02
N LYS A 703 23.97 -1.84 44.69
CA LYS A 703 24.27 -2.55 43.43
C LYS A 703 24.00 -4.05 43.51
N GLY A 704 24.12 -4.66 44.69
CA GLY A 704 23.94 -6.11 44.86
C GLY A 704 22.51 -6.60 44.57
N THR A 705 21.49 -5.77 44.78
CA THR A 705 20.07 -6.19 44.73
C THR A 705 19.45 -6.32 43.33
N VAL A 706 20.24 -6.11 42.26
CA VAL A 706 19.71 -5.95 40.88
C VAL A 706 20.21 -7.05 39.92
N GLN A 707 21.14 -7.92 40.34
CA GLN A 707 21.91 -8.78 39.44
C GLN A 707 21.39 -10.23 39.22
N GLU A 708 20.19 -10.59 39.71
CA GLU A 708 19.68 -11.97 39.61
C GLU A 708 18.92 -12.32 38.31
N PHE A 709 18.55 -11.33 37.47
CA PHE A 709 17.83 -11.58 36.22
C PHE A 709 18.68 -11.27 34.97
N VAL A 710 18.68 -12.23 34.03
CA VAL A 710 19.31 -12.23 32.70
C VAL A 710 20.85 -12.28 32.69
N LYS A 711 21.39 -13.46 32.34
CA LYS A 711 22.77 -13.69 31.92
C LYS A 711 22.80 -14.13 30.45
N GLY A 712 23.88 -13.80 29.73
CA GLY A 712 24.08 -14.08 28.31
C GLY A 712 23.89 -12.80 27.46
N GLU A 713 24.76 -12.43 26.51
CA GLU A 713 25.95 -13.12 25.98
C GLU A 713 27.10 -12.11 25.67
N THR A 714 28.31 -12.44 26.15
CA THR A 714 29.65 -12.44 25.47
C THR A 714 29.87 -11.63 24.17
N VAL A 715 30.99 -10.93 23.90
CA VAL A 715 32.27 -10.52 24.57
C VAL A 715 32.80 -9.27 23.76
N GLN A 716 33.84 -8.46 24.06
CA GLN A 716 35.01 -8.39 24.97
C GLN A 716 35.00 -7.01 25.72
N LYS A 717 35.81 -6.64 26.72
CA LYS A 717 37.20 -6.88 27.20
C LYS A 717 38.34 -6.09 26.51
N GLY A 718 38.87 -5.10 27.23
CA GLY A 718 40.19 -4.48 27.07
C GLY A 718 40.64 -3.91 28.44
N ASN A 719 41.81 -4.33 28.94
CA ASN A 719 42.28 -4.02 30.30
C ASN A 719 43.23 -2.82 30.32
N ILE A 720 43.23 -2.04 31.41
CA ILE A 720 44.43 -1.46 32.06
C ILE A 720 44.22 -1.56 33.59
N GLU A 721 45.30 -1.72 34.36
CA GLU A 721 45.32 -2.18 35.75
C GLU A 721 45.65 -1.06 36.78
N PRO A 722 45.09 -1.11 38.01
CA PRO A 722 45.67 -0.55 39.23
C PRO A 722 46.36 -1.66 40.08
N PRO A 723 46.90 -1.43 41.30
CA PRO A 723 47.37 -0.20 41.97
C PRO A 723 48.86 -0.34 42.43
N VAL A 724 49.40 0.62 43.21
CA VAL A 724 50.40 0.37 44.29
C VAL A 724 50.10 1.35 45.44
N ALA A 725 50.41 0.97 46.70
CA ALA A 725 50.14 1.77 47.90
C ALA A 725 51.41 2.29 48.61
N GLN A 726 51.21 3.36 49.39
CA GLN A 726 51.88 3.77 50.63
C GLN A 726 53.33 3.32 50.92
N ALA A 727 54.17 4.32 51.20
CA ALA A 727 55.16 4.26 52.28
C ALA A 727 54.99 5.52 53.15
N ASN A 728 55.09 5.38 54.47
CA ASN A 728 55.13 6.54 55.38
C ASN A 728 56.57 7.01 55.53
N GLU A 729 56.77 8.33 55.53
CA GLU A 729 57.99 8.97 56.01
C GLU A 729 57.72 9.57 57.40
N ASP A 730 57.61 8.68 58.39
CA ASP A 730 57.83 9.04 59.80
C ASP A 730 59.34 8.96 60.09
N GLU A 731 59.85 9.81 60.98
CA GLU A 731 61.24 9.89 61.48
C GLU A 731 62.34 10.33 60.48
N ILE A 732 62.80 11.58 60.67
CA ILE A 732 64.22 11.93 60.86
C ILE A 732 64.28 13.24 61.69
N GLU A 733 65.32 13.39 62.50
CA GLU A 733 65.41 14.37 63.59
C GLU A 733 65.71 15.81 63.12
N LEU A 734 65.37 16.80 63.97
CA LEU A 734 65.75 18.20 63.78
C LEU A 734 67.14 18.48 64.38
N ASP A 735 68.03 19.04 63.57
CA ASP A 735 69.22 19.76 64.04
C ASP A 735 68.92 21.27 64.07
N ILE A 736 69.28 21.91 65.20
CA ILE A 736 69.18 23.36 65.54
C ILE A 736 67.78 23.84 65.98
#